data_AF-A0A8J6ZJB4-F1
#
_entry.id   AF-A0A8J6ZJB4-F1
#
_cell.length_a   1.000
_cell.length_b   1.000
_cell.length_c   1.000
_cell.angle_alpha   90.00
_cell.angle_beta   90.00
_cell.angle_gamma   90.00
#
_symmetry.space_group_name_H-M   'P 1'
#
loop_
_entity.id
_entity.type
_entity.pdbx_description
1 polymer ?
#
loop_
_entity_poly.entity_id
_entity_poly.type
_entity_poly.pdbx_seq_one_letter_code
_entity_poly.pdbx_strand_id
1 'polypeptide(L)'
;MPVEIRLPPRFQIQVNENEYLELPTIQLVAAGNNVPHIARINFSVKGTPSELATQIQKAYKPFDAVTPKISQIGQLEQYPCKLEQPLTEPINCTLQVIVEYFDSDFSGEPLLYETKQIKAACYLWTPSITEQQTIKSDISMNPFQLPNYLEKEQNNQPKKRFPGWFALDFGTSNSTVTLFDPIEIPIAEILPREQELRLRDRLAKWLNSPAYEALPDISEGEWYKFIADISKNLEIDPSHLSEVFENDNKERFLEAIRQIELCLGNSDKFRRAVSKKLYEIYHEVFRVPTLESQNLIPVVLDIDRRDTEIPSELEIANLEVLKLRMGREARDNRKKAIAQGTSSSLKEIISRFHHSPKRYFGQDRTFPVILEAGEAAINVNQLIQAAWAHLIELTEDYRQRARRRFSEGDFLTAVVTYPTVAPPVVRKEVRKLVEQLGVDDVQTAYDEAVSVAIFFLWREFGGNLNIGIESFKTRCHRDGNKWSQNVLVLDIGGGTTDLALIELTLEDKTPFFADHEDRGLGGRYYKLTPKLLGSSGHLQLGGELITLRVFRLLKVAIADFLLTAVTRGDIDSEKLEDLISSELNERFLEQGKFKTGSLLKCLDRENPEGEAAYKDALDTAEKVLPTRWQQAPQRLQTFYTLWDHAEVAKLKLGQKSPADNSPLTFTISEQQISEILTQSAIKFQARNPESISVTLDNQQFERVATSAIKEAIGIAKGLMESRLRPQESTTDSLNTHKVDWLILSGKTCNLDLVKRHIYQEFSKSPYFVWNPERITFVLEFTKLATSAGACYAEKLRRLRFDPEESKGLLRKGANQLEIDVKNLFYYLPCNFKRKTQSNELLPIFKAGQELYQLAPWETVAKVRTNWQGIQLTNIIYRQDYEAGDLRLWGSFDGKHLMEKLGMDEGEFLRKIKVQFEIDQTLQFSVLLCQGNPHYSIDVPGIDVGSAISAASETSTLFADGKLKWNIAVERPNKDLTDGDIAVNVIESATVDQPNAYHLVFEVDQKDSKSLHEFHYLRDGSPQPGIGLISNPLPPFPQTAQHTFYVYQTDTETNRKKWIRIGALSKPDITTDYPCQYRVTLDNKGILRMHPGEVPYWTSTSQECLKQEGCVYRAELELQPNEVDKERDPFCGIH
;
A
#
# COMPACT_ATOMS: atom_id res chain seq x y z
N MET A 1 20.65 -45.70 8.74
CA MET A 1 19.84 -44.54 9.21
C MET A 1 18.72 -44.33 8.20
N PRO A 2 17.50 -43.94 8.57
CA PRO A 2 16.36 -44.23 7.72
C PRO A 2 16.15 -43.29 6.52
N VAL A 3 15.77 -43.86 5.38
CA VAL A 3 14.99 -43.15 4.35
C VAL A 3 13.68 -42.71 5.00
N GLU A 4 13.25 -41.47 4.79
CA GLU A 4 11.96 -40.96 5.24
C GLU A 4 11.00 -40.85 4.04
N ILE A 5 9.77 -41.33 4.21
CA ILE A 5 8.68 -41.13 3.23
C ILE A 5 7.83 -39.95 3.70
N ARG A 6 7.91 -38.82 3.00
CA ARG A 6 7.00 -37.69 3.19
C ARG A 6 5.73 -37.91 2.39
N LEU A 7 4.66 -38.26 3.11
CA LEU A 7 3.32 -38.49 2.60
C LEU A 7 2.32 -38.03 3.66
N PRO A 8 1.34 -37.17 3.35
CA PRO A 8 0.36 -36.72 4.33
C PRO A 8 -0.49 -37.90 4.84
N PRO A 9 -0.85 -37.95 6.14
CA PRO A 9 -1.60 -39.08 6.70
C PRO A 9 -3.05 -39.13 6.22
N ARG A 10 -3.61 -38.00 5.76
CA ARG A 10 -4.94 -37.90 5.13
C ARG A 10 -4.87 -36.93 3.96
N PHE A 11 -5.59 -37.22 2.88
CA PHE A 11 -5.64 -36.39 1.68
C PHE A 11 -7.06 -36.39 1.10
N GLN A 12 -7.61 -35.20 0.83
CA GLN A 12 -8.91 -35.07 0.19
C GLN A 12 -8.72 -35.13 -1.33
N ILE A 13 -9.38 -36.06 -2.00
CA ILE A 13 -9.34 -36.16 -3.46
C ILE A 13 -10.26 -35.07 -4.04
N GLN A 14 -9.74 -34.31 -5.00
CA GLN A 14 -10.51 -33.36 -5.80
C GLN A 14 -10.46 -33.78 -7.26
N VAL A 15 -11.52 -33.43 -8.00
CA VAL A 15 -11.60 -33.60 -9.46
C VAL A 15 -11.44 -32.22 -10.07
N ASN A 16 -10.46 -32.04 -10.95
CA ASN A 16 -10.30 -30.78 -11.66
C ASN A 16 -11.27 -30.65 -12.83
N GLU A 17 -11.33 -29.47 -13.45
CA GLU A 17 -12.23 -29.17 -14.58
C GLU A 17 -12.06 -30.08 -15.80
N ASN A 18 -10.94 -30.81 -15.89
CA ASN A 18 -10.62 -31.76 -16.96
C ASN A 18 -10.82 -33.24 -16.55
N GLU A 19 -11.54 -33.50 -15.46
CA GLU A 19 -11.85 -34.84 -14.91
C GLU A 19 -10.63 -35.64 -14.39
N TYR A 20 -9.52 -34.98 -14.05
CA TYR A 20 -8.39 -35.65 -13.40
C TYR A 20 -8.50 -35.60 -11.88
N LEU A 21 -8.16 -36.72 -11.24
CA LEU A 21 -8.01 -36.80 -9.80
C LEU A 21 -6.70 -36.16 -9.36
N GLU A 22 -6.80 -35.24 -8.42
CA GLU A 22 -5.66 -34.81 -7.61
C GLU A 22 -5.35 -35.91 -6.58
N LEU A 23 -4.14 -36.48 -6.64
CA LEU A 23 -3.67 -37.51 -5.70
C LEU A 23 -2.44 -36.99 -4.93
N PRO A 24 -2.17 -37.48 -3.70
CA PRO A 24 -1.07 -36.97 -2.90
C PRO A 24 0.29 -37.23 -3.55
N THR A 25 1.16 -36.22 -3.48
CA THR A 25 2.56 -36.35 -3.87
C THR A 25 3.33 -37.16 -2.81
N ILE A 26 4.29 -37.97 -3.26
CA ILE A 26 5.11 -38.82 -2.39
C ILE A 26 6.56 -38.41 -2.60
N GLN A 27 7.25 -38.04 -1.52
CA GLN A 27 8.66 -37.66 -1.58
C GLN A 27 9.50 -38.56 -0.69
N LEU A 28 10.62 -39.05 -1.22
CA LEU A 28 11.64 -39.77 -0.46
C LEU A 28 12.77 -38.82 -0.11
N VAL A 29 13.11 -38.74 1.18
CA VAL A 29 14.19 -37.88 1.69
C VAL A 29 15.20 -38.74 2.43
N ALA A 30 16.49 -38.46 2.23
CA ALA A 30 17.54 -39.03 3.05
C ALA A 30 17.65 -38.26 4.37
N ALA A 31 17.52 -38.95 5.51
CA ALA A 31 17.76 -38.34 6.82
C ALA A 31 19.18 -38.68 7.32
N GLY A 32 20.05 -37.67 7.41
CA GLY A 32 21.43 -37.79 7.93
C GLY A 32 22.54 -37.74 6.86
N ASN A 33 23.77 -38.08 7.25
CA ASN A 33 24.97 -37.96 6.41
C ASN A 33 25.26 -39.17 5.49
N ASN A 34 24.40 -40.19 5.48
CA ASN A 34 24.59 -41.40 4.66
C ASN A 34 23.66 -41.38 3.45
N VAL A 35 24.10 -41.88 2.29
CA VAL A 35 23.29 -41.86 1.05
C VAL A 35 22.55 -43.20 0.89
N PRO A 36 21.21 -43.25 1.00
CA PRO A 36 20.48 -44.49 0.86
C PRO A 36 20.38 -44.91 -0.61
N HIS A 37 20.51 -46.21 -0.86
CA HIS A 37 20.34 -46.80 -2.18
C HIS A 37 19.02 -47.55 -2.26
N ILE A 38 18.07 -47.04 -3.05
CA ILE A 38 16.73 -47.62 -3.15
C ILE A 38 16.78 -48.87 -4.03
N ALA A 39 16.28 -49.99 -3.50
CA ALA A 39 16.17 -51.26 -4.19
C ALA A 39 14.78 -51.44 -4.79
N ARG A 40 13.73 -51.14 -4.01
CA ARG A 40 12.34 -51.34 -4.43
C ARG A 40 11.40 -50.32 -3.80
N ILE A 41 10.38 -49.89 -4.56
CA ILE A 41 9.27 -49.07 -4.09
C ILE A 41 7.97 -49.72 -4.56
N ASN A 42 7.10 -50.05 -3.60
CA ASN A 42 5.80 -50.64 -3.85
C ASN A 42 4.68 -49.75 -3.34
N PHE A 43 3.61 -49.66 -4.11
CA PHE A 43 2.39 -48.94 -3.78
C PHE A 43 1.23 -49.92 -3.70
N SER A 44 0.38 -49.76 -2.69
CA SER A 44 -0.90 -50.48 -2.62
C SER A 44 -2.00 -49.53 -2.21
N VAL A 45 -3.12 -49.53 -2.93
CA VAL A 45 -4.30 -48.72 -2.61
C VAL A 45 -5.46 -49.67 -2.35
N LYS A 46 -6.11 -49.55 -1.19
CA LYS A 46 -7.26 -50.39 -0.80
C LYS A 46 -8.38 -49.54 -0.25
N GLY A 47 -9.61 -49.81 -0.65
CA GLY A 47 -10.80 -49.11 -0.14
C GLY A 47 -11.96 -49.10 -1.12
N THR A 48 -12.93 -48.22 -0.89
CA THR A 48 -14.16 -48.10 -1.67
C THR A 48 -14.21 -46.75 -2.39
N PRO A 49 -14.59 -46.70 -3.69
CA PRO A 49 -14.85 -47.84 -4.59
C PRO A 49 -13.58 -48.61 -4.98
N SER A 50 -13.66 -49.94 -5.07
CA SER A 50 -12.49 -50.81 -5.30
C SER A 50 -11.88 -50.66 -6.70
N GLU A 51 -12.70 -50.34 -7.70
CA GLU A 51 -12.29 -50.06 -9.08
C GLU A 51 -11.43 -48.78 -9.12
N LEU A 52 -11.87 -47.73 -8.42
CA LEU A 52 -11.14 -46.48 -8.30
C LEU A 52 -9.85 -46.63 -7.48
N ALA A 53 -9.86 -47.42 -6.40
CA ALA A 53 -8.64 -47.77 -5.67
C ALA A 53 -7.59 -48.40 -6.60
N THR A 54 -8.01 -49.31 -7.49
CA THR A 54 -7.14 -49.93 -8.49
C THR A 54 -6.62 -48.91 -9.50
N GLN A 55 -7.45 -47.94 -9.89
CA GLN A 55 -7.07 -46.87 -10.81
C GLN A 55 -6.05 -45.90 -10.19
N ILE A 56 -6.27 -45.47 -8.95
CA ILE A 56 -5.35 -44.64 -8.17
C ILE A 56 -4.01 -45.36 -7.99
N GLN A 57 -4.02 -46.68 -7.73
CA GLN A 57 -2.77 -47.44 -7.59
C GLN A 57 -1.94 -47.42 -8.88
N LYS A 58 -2.57 -47.47 -10.07
CA LYS A 58 -1.88 -47.40 -11.37
C LYS A 58 -1.24 -46.03 -11.63
N ALA A 59 -1.68 -44.97 -10.95
CA ALA A 59 -1.09 -43.64 -11.05
C ALA A 59 0.33 -43.58 -10.43
N TYR A 60 0.65 -44.50 -9.51
CA TYR A 60 1.97 -44.59 -8.89
C TYR A 60 2.78 -45.71 -9.51
N LYS A 61 3.94 -45.37 -10.06
CA LYS A 61 4.80 -46.30 -10.78
C LYS A 61 5.69 -47.09 -9.80
N PRO A 62 5.53 -48.42 -9.65
CA PRO A 62 6.43 -49.19 -8.80
C PRO A 62 7.86 -49.14 -9.37
N PHE A 63 8.82 -49.25 -8.46
CA PHE A 63 10.24 -49.29 -8.79
C PHE A 63 10.83 -50.61 -8.29
N ASP A 64 11.55 -51.33 -9.13
CA ASP A 64 12.30 -52.52 -8.74
C ASP A 64 13.62 -52.53 -9.52
N ALA A 65 14.75 -52.52 -8.83
CA ALA A 65 16.06 -52.51 -9.46
C ALA A 65 16.92 -53.66 -8.94
N VAL A 66 17.50 -54.41 -9.89
CA VAL A 66 18.46 -55.49 -9.61
C VAL A 66 19.71 -54.94 -8.89
N THR A 67 20.03 -53.67 -9.12
CA THR A 67 21.09 -52.93 -8.41
C THR A 67 20.50 -51.68 -7.78
N PRO A 68 20.65 -51.46 -6.46
CA PRO A 68 20.12 -50.30 -5.76
C PRO A 68 20.60 -48.97 -6.36
N LYS A 69 19.73 -47.96 -6.45
CA LYS A 69 20.03 -46.65 -7.08
C LYS A 69 19.75 -45.46 -6.15
N ILE A 70 20.63 -44.46 -6.21
CA ILE A 70 20.48 -43.17 -5.49
C ILE A 70 19.48 -42.25 -6.18
N SER A 71 19.31 -42.35 -7.50
CA SER A 71 18.52 -41.41 -8.32
C SER A 71 17.01 -41.39 -8.03
N GLN A 72 16.54 -42.21 -7.09
CA GLN A 72 15.13 -42.30 -6.68
C GLN A 72 14.84 -41.53 -5.37
N ILE A 73 15.83 -40.82 -4.82
CA ILE A 73 15.62 -39.84 -3.74
C ILE A 73 15.09 -38.55 -4.37
N GLY A 74 13.93 -38.07 -3.90
CA GLY A 74 13.20 -36.96 -4.51
C GLY A 74 11.69 -37.22 -4.57
N GLN A 75 10.97 -36.40 -5.32
CA GLN A 75 9.54 -36.60 -5.58
C GLN A 75 9.36 -37.77 -6.55
N LEU A 76 8.53 -38.74 -6.19
CA LEU A 76 8.28 -39.91 -7.02
C LEU A 76 7.40 -39.55 -8.24
N GLU A 77 7.69 -40.16 -9.38
CA GLU A 77 6.94 -39.98 -10.62
C GLU A 77 5.49 -40.46 -10.44
N GLN A 78 4.54 -39.61 -10.81
CA GLN A 78 3.10 -39.86 -10.70
C GLN A 78 2.43 -39.56 -12.04
N TYR A 79 1.64 -40.51 -12.54
CA TYR A 79 0.88 -40.36 -13.77
C TYR A 79 -0.47 -39.69 -13.51
N PRO A 80 -0.97 -38.86 -14.46
CA PRO A 80 -2.31 -38.30 -14.36
C PRO A 80 -3.36 -39.42 -14.26
N CYS A 81 -4.29 -39.30 -13.31
CA CYS A 81 -5.38 -40.26 -13.13
C CYS A 81 -6.69 -39.63 -13.60
N LYS A 82 -7.09 -39.89 -14.85
CA LYS A 82 -8.35 -39.39 -15.41
C LYS A 82 -9.53 -40.28 -14.97
N LEU A 83 -10.61 -39.69 -14.48
CA LEU A 83 -11.85 -40.42 -14.24
C LEU A 83 -12.46 -40.87 -15.57
N GLU A 84 -12.84 -42.14 -15.65
CA GLU A 84 -13.59 -42.68 -16.81
C GLU A 84 -15.10 -42.43 -16.66
N GLN A 85 -15.57 -42.24 -15.43
CA GLN A 85 -16.96 -41.95 -15.08
C GLN A 85 -17.02 -40.97 -13.90
N PRO A 86 -18.07 -40.13 -13.79
CA PRO A 86 -18.27 -39.24 -12.65
C PRO A 86 -18.29 -40.01 -11.31
N LEU A 87 -17.75 -39.42 -10.25
CA LEU A 87 -17.79 -40.01 -8.91
C LEU A 87 -19.25 -40.06 -8.41
N THR A 88 -19.82 -41.26 -8.34
CA THR A 88 -21.18 -41.50 -7.81
C THR A 88 -21.21 -41.94 -6.35
N GLU A 89 -20.06 -42.27 -5.78
CA GLU A 89 -19.91 -42.73 -4.39
C GLU A 89 -18.72 -42.02 -3.71
N PRO A 90 -18.77 -41.78 -2.39
CA PRO A 90 -17.65 -41.18 -1.67
C PRO A 90 -16.44 -42.12 -1.65
N ILE A 91 -15.26 -41.54 -1.91
CA ILE A 91 -13.99 -42.26 -1.85
C ILE A 91 -13.60 -42.44 -0.39
N ASN A 92 -13.21 -43.65 -0.02
CA ASN A 92 -12.59 -44.00 1.25
C ASN A 92 -11.51 -45.06 0.97
N CYS A 93 -10.31 -44.61 0.61
CA CYS A 93 -9.19 -45.45 0.22
C CYS A 93 -7.97 -45.20 1.10
N THR A 94 -7.13 -46.21 1.28
CA THR A 94 -5.84 -46.09 1.96
C THR A 94 -4.74 -46.41 0.97
N LEU A 95 -3.93 -45.41 0.64
CA LEU A 95 -2.69 -45.55 -0.11
C LEU A 95 -1.56 -45.90 0.86
N GLN A 96 -0.85 -46.99 0.60
CA GLN A 96 0.33 -47.41 1.36
C GLN A 96 1.54 -47.48 0.43
N VAL A 97 2.65 -46.92 0.90
CA VAL A 97 3.95 -46.90 0.22
C VAL A 97 4.92 -47.71 1.05
N ILE A 98 5.67 -48.59 0.40
CA ILE A 98 6.72 -49.42 1.02
C ILE A 98 8.00 -49.22 0.23
N VAL A 99 9.06 -48.81 0.90
CA VAL A 99 10.38 -48.59 0.30
C VAL A 99 11.39 -49.54 0.93
N GLU A 100 12.08 -50.30 0.09
CA GLU A 100 13.20 -51.16 0.44
C GLU A 100 14.50 -50.51 -0.05
N TYR A 101 15.48 -50.36 0.83
CA TYR A 101 16.72 -49.67 0.54
C TYR A 101 17.91 -50.26 1.32
N PHE A 102 19.12 -49.89 0.90
CA PHE A 102 20.37 -50.22 1.55
C PHE A 102 21.07 -48.95 2.02
N ASP A 103 21.71 -48.99 3.18
CA ASP A 103 22.63 -47.92 3.62
C ASP A 103 23.91 -47.97 2.76
N SER A 104 24.59 -46.83 2.58
CA SER A 104 25.93 -46.80 1.98
C SER A 104 27.03 -47.06 3.00
N ASP A 105 28.19 -47.53 2.50
CA ASP A 105 29.45 -47.58 3.23
C ASP A 105 30.16 -46.22 3.24
N PHE A 106 31.35 -46.14 3.85
CA PHE A 106 32.11 -44.88 3.94
C PHE A 106 32.61 -44.35 2.58
N SER A 107 32.55 -45.17 1.53
CA SER A 107 32.87 -44.80 0.14
C SER A 107 31.64 -44.44 -0.71
N GLY A 108 30.43 -44.56 -0.14
CA GLY A 108 29.17 -44.26 -0.82
C GLY A 108 28.53 -45.46 -1.53
N GLU A 109 29.10 -46.66 -1.44
CA GLU A 109 28.61 -47.88 -2.12
C GLU A 109 27.58 -48.62 -1.25
N PRO A 110 26.56 -49.30 -1.84
CA PRO A 110 25.49 -49.94 -1.08
C PRO A 110 25.97 -51.16 -0.29
N LEU A 111 25.62 -51.23 1.00
CA LEU A 111 25.86 -52.38 1.88
C LEU A 111 24.83 -53.49 1.61
N LEU A 112 25.07 -54.33 0.61
CA LEU A 112 24.10 -55.33 0.11
C LEU A 112 23.75 -56.49 1.07
N TYR A 113 24.36 -56.56 2.25
CA TYR A 113 24.10 -57.63 3.22
C TYR A 113 22.96 -57.32 4.21
N GLU A 114 22.46 -56.07 4.26
CA GLU A 114 21.39 -55.65 5.19
C GLU A 114 20.35 -54.77 4.49
N THR A 115 19.27 -55.38 4.00
CA THR A 115 18.13 -54.64 3.42
C THR A 115 17.27 -54.03 4.52
N LYS A 116 16.90 -52.76 4.35
CA LYS A 116 16.02 -52.01 5.26
C LYS A 116 14.71 -51.67 4.57
N GLN A 117 13.64 -51.61 5.34
CA GLN A 117 12.29 -51.33 4.83
C GLN A 117 11.60 -50.25 5.67
N ILE A 118 10.99 -49.26 5.00
CA ILE A 118 10.12 -48.26 5.62
C ILE A 118 8.75 -48.21 4.93
N LYS A 119 7.71 -47.86 5.69
CA LYS A 119 6.32 -47.79 5.20
C LYS A 119 5.65 -46.50 5.65
N ALA A 120 4.82 -45.93 4.78
CA ALA A 120 3.93 -44.81 5.10
C ALA A 120 2.55 -45.05 4.48
N ALA A 121 1.51 -44.44 5.06
CA ALA A 121 0.14 -44.57 4.57
C ALA A 121 -0.60 -43.23 4.59
N CYS A 122 -1.49 -43.06 3.62
CA CYS A 122 -2.34 -41.89 3.44
C CYS A 122 -3.80 -42.34 3.27
N TYR A 123 -4.70 -41.76 4.06
CA TYR A 123 -6.14 -41.95 3.92
C TYR A 123 -6.71 -40.95 2.90
N LEU A 124 -7.14 -41.47 1.76
CA LEU A 124 -7.77 -40.76 0.65
C LEU A 124 -9.29 -40.71 0.85
N TRP A 125 -9.88 -39.51 0.82
CA TRP A 125 -11.31 -39.36 1.04
C TRP A 125 -11.97 -38.26 0.21
N THR A 126 -13.28 -38.34 0.02
CA THR A 126 -14.12 -37.24 -0.49
C THR A 126 -15.29 -36.97 0.46
N PRO A 127 -15.75 -35.71 0.61
CA PRO A 127 -16.97 -35.43 1.37
C PRO A 127 -18.18 -36.12 0.73
N SER A 128 -19.16 -36.52 1.54
CA SER A 128 -20.38 -37.19 1.09
C SER A 128 -21.07 -36.39 -0.02
N ILE A 129 -21.43 -37.07 -1.11
CA ILE A 129 -22.15 -36.49 -2.25
C ILE A 129 -23.56 -36.14 -1.76
N THR A 130 -23.75 -34.91 -1.30
CA THR A 130 -25.08 -34.36 -1.07
C THR A 130 -25.59 -33.89 -2.43
N GLU A 131 -26.72 -34.43 -2.89
CA GLU A 131 -27.40 -34.06 -4.13
C GLU A 131 -27.52 -32.53 -4.25
N GLN A 132 -26.62 -31.91 -5.03
CA GLN A 132 -26.85 -30.57 -5.54
C GLN A 132 -27.85 -30.69 -6.68
N GLN A 133 -29.11 -30.38 -6.34
CA GLN A 133 -30.18 -30.15 -7.29
C GLN A 133 -29.72 -29.21 -8.40
N THR A 134 -29.90 -29.72 -9.61
CA THR A 134 -29.87 -29.00 -10.88
C THR A 134 -30.89 -27.86 -10.82
N ILE A 135 -30.43 -26.62 -10.66
CA ILE A 135 -31.20 -25.43 -11.06
C ILE A 135 -30.62 -24.95 -12.39
N LYS A 136 -31.20 -25.48 -13.47
CA LYS A 136 -31.28 -24.76 -14.74
C LYS A 136 -32.21 -23.57 -14.53
N SER A 137 -31.73 -22.36 -14.76
CA SER A 137 -32.59 -21.21 -15.02
C SER A 137 -32.22 -20.64 -16.39
N ASP A 138 -33.07 -20.96 -17.35
CA ASP A 138 -33.26 -20.24 -18.61
C ASP A 138 -33.44 -18.74 -18.33
N ILE A 139 -32.58 -17.90 -18.91
CA ILE A 139 -32.99 -16.57 -19.40
C ILE A 139 -32.33 -16.35 -20.76
N SER A 140 -33.16 -16.41 -21.80
CA SER A 140 -32.86 -15.96 -23.15
C SER A 140 -33.07 -14.45 -23.30
N MET A 141 -32.18 -13.81 -24.07
CA MET A 141 -32.35 -12.61 -24.92
C MET A 141 -32.16 -11.20 -24.32
N ASN A 142 -30.92 -10.66 -24.49
CA ASN A 142 -30.46 -9.42 -25.17
C ASN A 142 -31.29 -8.10 -25.12
N PRO A 143 -30.68 -6.87 -25.16
CA PRO A 143 -29.60 -6.51 -26.11
C PRO A 143 -28.60 -5.41 -25.64
N PHE A 144 -27.29 -5.70 -25.61
CA PHE A 144 -26.26 -4.70 -25.95
C PHE A 144 -25.10 -5.43 -26.64
N GLN A 145 -25.01 -5.21 -27.95
CA GLN A 145 -24.02 -5.80 -28.83
C GLN A 145 -22.63 -5.25 -28.51
N LEU A 146 -21.70 -6.16 -28.19
CA LEU A 146 -20.28 -5.94 -28.35
C LEU A 146 -19.96 -5.82 -29.86
N PRO A 147 -19.16 -4.83 -30.30
CA PRO A 147 -18.49 -4.92 -31.58
C PRO A 147 -17.34 -5.92 -31.47
N ASN A 148 -17.39 -6.91 -32.35
CA ASN A 148 -16.39 -7.92 -32.67
C ASN A 148 -14.93 -7.50 -32.42
N TYR A 149 -14.27 -8.14 -31.45
CA TYR A 149 -12.83 -8.35 -31.53
C TYR A 149 -12.57 -9.47 -32.53
N LEU A 150 -11.78 -9.15 -33.56
CA LEU A 150 -11.26 -10.08 -34.55
C LEU A 150 -10.64 -11.31 -33.86
N GLU A 151 -11.22 -12.47 -34.12
CA GLU A 151 -10.61 -13.77 -33.87
C GLU A 151 -9.28 -13.83 -34.62
N LYS A 152 -8.18 -13.73 -33.88
CA LYS A 152 -6.95 -14.42 -34.27
C LYS A 152 -7.04 -15.82 -33.72
N GLU A 153 -7.33 -16.78 -34.59
CA GLU A 153 -6.96 -18.18 -34.35
C GLU A 153 -5.45 -18.23 -34.06
N GLN A 154 -5.10 -18.47 -32.79
CA GLN A 154 -3.74 -18.85 -32.41
C GLN A 154 -3.82 -20.03 -31.46
N ASN A 155 -3.35 -21.18 -31.96
CA ASN A 155 -2.82 -22.35 -31.26
C ASN A 155 -3.02 -22.39 -29.74
N ASN A 156 -3.84 -23.34 -29.29
CA ASN A 156 -3.94 -23.81 -27.90
C ASN A 156 -2.62 -24.45 -27.42
N GLN A 157 -1.58 -23.65 -27.23
CA GLN A 157 -0.56 -23.94 -26.22
C GLN A 157 -0.99 -23.26 -24.92
N PRO A 158 -0.91 -23.92 -23.76
CA PRO A 158 -1.17 -23.26 -22.48
C PRO A 158 -0.24 -22.05 -22.38
N LYS A 159 -0.81 -20.85 -22.36
CA LYS A 159 -0.05 -19.60 -22.22
C LYS A 159 0.81 -19.71 -20.95
N LYS A 160 2.13 -19.70 -21.15
CA LYS A 160 3.10 -19.77 -20.05
C LYS A 160 2.88 -18.53 -19.18
N ARG A 161 2.66 -18.70 -17.88
CA ARG A 161 2.50 -17.59 -16.92
C ARG A 161 3.87 -17.05 -16.54
N PHE A 162 4.03 -15.72 -16.58
CA PHE A 162 5.20 -15.07 -15.97
C PHE A 162 5.19 -15.34 -14.46
N PRO A 163 6.27 -15.91 -13.88
CA PRO A 163 6.29 -16.30 -12.47
C PRO A 163 6.38 -15.13 -11.49
N GLY A 164 6.74 -13.93 -11.97
CA GLY A 164 6.83 -12.71 -11.17
C GLY A 164 5.60 -11.80 -11.29
N TRP A 165 5.81 -10.51 -11.00
CA TRP A 165 4.80 -9.45 -11.12
C TRP A 165 5.47 -8.10 -11.35
N PHE A 166 4.69 -7.09 -11.70
CA PHE A 166 5.18 -5.72 -11.89
C PHE A 166 4.33 -4.75 -11.07
N ALA A 167 4.94 -3.65 -10.63
CA ALA A 167 4.28 -2.58 -9.92
C ALA A 167 4.25 -1.31 -10.77
N LEU A 168 3.06 -0.76 -10.97
CA LEU A 168 2.81 0.45 -11.75
C LEU A 168 2.59 1.65 -10.82
N ASP A 169 3.40 2.70 -11.00
CA ASP A 169 3.11 4.03 -10.49
C ASP A 169 2.82 4.97 -11.67
N PHE A 170 1.54 5.11 -12.00
CA PHE A 170 1.10 6.09 -13.00
C PHE A 170 0.93 7.44 -12.31
N GLY A 171 1.80 8.41 -12.58
CA GLY A 171 1.80 9.71 -11.89
C GLY A 171 1.15 10.85 -12.68
N THR A 172 0.89 11.98 -12.01
CA THR A 172 0.32 13.20 -12.64
C THR A 172 1.26 13.86 -13.64
N SER A 173 2.58 13.72 -13.46
CA SER A 173 3.57 14.36 -14.32
C SER A 173 4.58 13.36 -14.87
N ASN A 174 4.92 12.31 -14.12
CA ASN A 174 5.78 11.23 -14.59
C ASN A 174 5.36 9.90 -13.97
N SER A 175 5.70 8.79 -14.63
CA SER A 175 5.34 7.43 -14.25
C SER A 175 6.58 6.52 -14.17
N THR A 176 6.50 5.48 -13.34
CA THR A 176 7.56 4.47 -13.18
C THR A 176 6.98 3.06 -13.09
N VAL A 177 7.77 2.06 -13.45
CA VAL A 177 7.42 0.64 -13.32
C VAL A 177 8.59 -0.13 -12.71
N THR A 178 8.31 -1.01 -11.75
CA THR A 178 9.29 -1.94 -11.18
C THR A 178 8.83 -3.37 -11.35
N LEU A 179 9.67 -4.21 -11.96
CA LEU A 179 9.42 -5.63 -12.20
C LEU A 179 10.08 -6.48 -11.11
N PHE A 180 9.36 -7.48 -10.58
CA PHE A 180 9.95 -8.59 -9.83
C PHE A 180 10.09 -9.81 -10.75
N ASP A 181 11.31 -10.32 -10.93
CA ASP A 181 11.57 -11.53 -11.73
C ASP A 181 12.42 -12.55 -10.96
N PRO A 182 11.86 -13.73 -10.61
CA PRO A 182 12.58 -14.73 -9.82
C PRO A 182 13.63 -15.53 -10.61
N ILE A 183 13.85 -15.29 -11.91
CA ILE A 183 14.71 -16.14 -12.77
C ILE A 183 16.17 -16.26 -12.31
N GLU A 184 16.75 -15.17 -11.85
CA GLU A 184 18.15 -15.08 -11.46
C GLU A 184 18.22 -14.63 -10.01
N ILE A 185 19.07 -15.26 -9.20
CA ILE A 185 19.36 -14.81 -7.84
C ILE A 185 20.84 -14.40 -7.83
N PRO A 186 21.15 -13.09 -7.87
CA PRO A 186 22.55 -12.65 -7.92
C PRO A 186 23.24 -12.91 -6.57
N ILE A 187 24.39 -13.56 -6.61
CA ILE A 187 25.26 -13.76 -5.44
C ILE A 187 26.29 -12.63 -5.45
N ALA A 188 26.27 -11.78 -4.42
CA ALA A 188 27.29 -10.75 -4.25
C ALA A 188 28.61 -11.39 -3.81
N GLU A 189 29.68 -11.18 -4.59
CA GLU A 189 31.03 -11.63 -4.23
C GLU A 189 31.71 -10.68 -3.21
N ILE A 190 31.45 -9.37 -3.32
CA ILE A 190 32.00 -8.33 -2.44
C ILE A 190 30.87 -7.52 -1.80
N LEU A 191 30.21 -6.70 -2.62
CA LEU A 191 29.03 -5.93 -2.28
C LEU A 191 27.96 -6.19 -3.34
N PRO A 192 26.68 -5.95 -3.01
CA PRO A 192 25.65 -5.81 -4.03
C PRO A 192 26.09 -4.80 -5.11
N ARG A 193 25.79 -5.10 -6.37
CA ARG A 193 26.31 -4.37 -7.53
C ARG A 193 26.09 -2.87 -7.44
N GLU A 194 24.92 -2.44 -7.02
CA GLU A 194 24.55 -1.03 -6.92
C GLU A 194 25.39 -0.30 -5.85
N GLN A 195 25.68 -0.97 -4.74
CA GLN A 195 26.55 -0.45 -3.69
C GLN A 195 28.01 -0.42 -4.16
N GLU A 196 28.48 -1.46 -4.84
CA GLU A 196 29.83 -1.49 -5.42
C GLU A 196 30.05 -0.35 -6.41
N LEU A 197 29.11 -0.15 -7.35
CA LEU A 197 29.16 0.94 -8.33
C LEU A 197 29.17 2.32 -7.66
N ARG A 198 28.36 2.51 -6.62
CA ARG A 198 28.38 3.77 -5.85
C ARG A 198 29.70 3.98 -5.13
N LEU A 199 30.25 2.93 -4.53
CA LEU A 199 31.52 3.02 -3.79
C LEU A 199 32.67 3.39 -4.73
N ARG A 200 32.72 2.74 -5.89
CA ARG A 200 33.67 3.05 -6.98
C ARG A 200 33.56 4.51 -7.41
N ASP A 201 32.36 4.97 -7.77
CA ASP A 201 32.12 6.35 -8.18
C ASP A 201 32.53 7.38 -7.12
N ARG A 202 32.19 7.14 -5.85
CA ARG A 202 32.51 8.06 -4.76
C ARG A 202 34.00 8.11 -4.43
N LEU A 203 34.68 6.96 -4.42
CA LEU A 203 36.13 6.91 -4.21
C LEU A 203 36.88 7.55 -5.39
N ALA A 204 36.47 7.27 -6.62
CA ALA A 204 37.04 7.88 -7.83
C ALA A 204 36.93 9.41 -7.77
N LYS A 205 35.71 9.93 -7.50
CA LYS A 205 35.47 11.37 -7.37
C LYS A 205 36.31 12.00 -6.28
N TRP A 206 36.35 11.38 -5.09
CA TRP A 206 37.09 11.94 -3.96
C TRP A 206 38.61 11.98 -4.21
N LEU A 207 39.18 10.92 -4.78
CA LEU A 207 40.62 10.88 -5.07
C LEU A 207 41.02 11.80 -6.24
N ASN A 208 40.08 12.11 -7.15
CA ASN A 208 40.28 13.06 -8.24
C ASN A 208 40.00 14.53 -7.84
N SER A 209 39.47 14.77 -6.63
CA SER A 209 39.19 16.13 -6.16
C SER A 209 40.49 16.89 -5.81
N PRO A 210 40.53 18.21 -6.06
CA PRO A 210 41.63 19.05 -5.60
C PRO A 210 41.67 19.08 -4.06
N ALA A 211 42.86 19.29 -3.47
CA ALA A 211 43.08 19.18 -2.03
C ALA A 211 42.11 20.01 -1.16
N TYR A 212 41.82 21.24 -1.59
CA TYR A 212 40.91 22.16 -0.88
C TYR A 212 39.46 21.66 -0.84
N GLU A 213 39.06 20.80 -1.77
CA GLU A 213 37.73 20.19 -1.84
C GLU A 213 37.72 18.80 -1.18
N ALA A 214 38.77 18.01 -1.41
CA ALA A 214 38.91 16.65 -0.89
C ALA A 214 39.00 16.63 0.65
N LEU A 215 39.83 17.50 1.23
CA LEU A 215 40.06 17.64 2.67
C LEU A 215 40.38 19.12 3.03
N PRO A 216 39.36 20.00 3.18
CA PRO A 216 39.55 21.44 3.35
C PRO A 216 40.43 21.85 4.54
N ASP A 217 40.45 21.04 5.60
CA ASP A 217 41.17 21.34 6.86
C ASP A 217 42.63 20.82 6.88
N ILE A 218 43.11 20.26 5.78
CA ILE A 218 44.40 19.56 5.65
C ILE A 218 45.32 20.30 4.67
N SER A 219 46.63 20.20 4.89
CA SER A 219 47.61 20.81 3.99
C SER A 219 47.66 20.09 2.63
N GLU A 220 47.78 20.85 1.53
CA GLU A 220 47.86 20.26 0.18
C GLU A 220 48.98 19.22 0.06
N GLY A 221 50.12 19.46 0.73
CA GLY A 221 51.25 18.54 0.74
C GLY A 221 50.95 17.19 1.39
N GLU A 222 50.13 17.15 2.45
CA GLU A 222 49.70 15.87 3.06
C GLU A 222 48.75 15.11 2.14
N TRP A 223 47.83 15.79 1.46
CA TRP A 223 46.92 15.17 0.49
C TRP A 223 47.67 14.58 -0.71
N TYR A 224 48.54 15.36 -1.36
CA TYR A 224 49.31 14.86 -2.50
C TYR A 224 50.29 13.76 -2.13
N LYS A 225 50.86 13.80 -0.92
CA LYS A 225 51.67 12.69 -0.40
C LYS A 225 50.85 11.42 -0.25
N PHE A 226 49.64 11.51 0.31
CA PHE A 226 48.74 10.37 0.44
C PHE A 226 48.40 9.75 -0.92
N ILE A 227 48.05 10.56 -1.92
CA ILE A 227 47.80 10.11 -3.29
C ILE A 227 49.05 9.45 -3.90
N ALA A 228 50.22 10.06 -3.74
CA ALA A 228 51.48 9.51 -4.24
C ALA A 228 51.85 8.17 -3.58
N ASP A 229 51.65 8.04 -2.27
CA ASP A 229 51.93 6.81 -1.52
C ASP A 229 51.01 5.66 -1.96
N ILE A 230 49.70 5.92 -2.14
CA ILE A 230 48.77 4.93 -2.71
C ILE A 230 49.19 4.54 -4.12
N SER A 231 49.45 5.52 -4.98
CA SER A 231 49.74 5.29 -6.40
C SER A 231 51.04 4.50 -6.59
N LYS A 232 52.05 4.78 -5.76
CA LYS A 232 53.30 4.02 -5.70
C LYS A 232 53.06 2.55 -5.33
N ASN A 233 52.22 2.28 -4.34
CA ASN A 233 51.93 0.91 -3.90
C ASN A 233 51.06 0.14 -4.91
N LEU A 234 50.27 0.83 -5.72
CA LEU A 234 49.46 0.27 -6.81
C LEU A 234 50.17 0.25 -8.17
N GLU A 235 51.44 0.69 -8.22
CA GLU A 235 52.27 0.78 -9.43
C GLU A 235 51.60 1.55 -10.58
N ILE A 236 50.99 2.70 -10.27
CA ILE A 236 50.29 3.57 -11.22
C ILE A 236 50.71 5.03 -11.09
N ASP A 237 50.50 5.78 -12.16
CA ASP A 237 50.67 7.24 -12.12
C ASP A 237 49.58 7.86 -11.22
N PRO A 238 49.93 8.83 -10.34
CA PRO A 238 48.96 9.53 -9.50
C PRO A 238 47.77 10.14 -10.25
N SER A 239 47.98 10.60 -11.49
CA SER A 239 46.91 11.18 -12.31
C SER A 239 45.88 10.15 -12.79
N HIS A 240 46.21 8.85 -12.76
CA HIS A 240 45.34 7.75 -13.18
C HIS A 240 44.81 6.93 -11.99
N LEU A 241 44.99 7.39 -10.74
CA LEU A 241 44.51 6.66 -9.55
C LEU A 241 43.00 6.47 -9.54
N SER A 242 42.23 7.44 -10.03
CA SER A 242 40.77 7.32 -10.12
C SER A 242 40.33 6.22 -11.10
N GLU A 243 41.10 5.94 -12.16
CA GLU A 243 40.78 4.94 -13.18
C GLU A 243 40.73 3.51 -12.61
N VAL A 244 41.44 3.26 -11.50
CA VAL A 244 41.39 1.96 -10.78
C VAL A 244 39.96 1.64 -10.33
N PHE A 245 39.19 2.67 -9.99
CA PHE A 245 37.81 2.53 -9.53
C PHE A 245 36.81 2.48 -10.69
N GLU A 246 37.19 2.98 -11.87
CA GLU A 246 36.36 2.96 -13.09
C GLU A 246 36.37 1.61 -13.82
N ASN A 247 37.37 0.76 -13.57
CA ASN A 247 37.48 -0.57 -14.17
C ASN A 247 36.80 -1.66 -13.30
N ASP A 248 36.12 -2.62 -13.92
CA ASP A 248 35.47 -3.77 -13.28
C ASP A 248 36.43 -4.83 -12.67
N ASN A 249 37.74 -4.53 -12.57
CA ASN A 249 38.70 -5.41 -11.91
C ASN A 249 38.52 -5.39 -10.37
N LYS A 250 37.89 -6.44 -9.85
CA LYS A 250 37.56 -6.61 -8.42
C LYS A 250 38.77 -6.70 -7.49
N GLU A 251 39.80 -7.45 -7.88
CA GLU A 251 41.01 -7.61 -7.04
C GLU A 251 41.75 -6.28 -6.90
N ARG A 252 41.91 -5.56 -8.01
CA ARG A 252 42.57 -4.25 -8.02
C ARG A 252 41.78 -3.21 -7.22
N PHE A 253 40.46 -3.27 -7.28
CA PHE A 253 39.57 -2.42 -6.49
C PHE A 253 39.72 -2.66 -4.98
N LEU A 254 39.68 -3.92 -4.53
CA LEU A 254 39.87 -4.26 -3.12
C LEU A 254 41.26 -3.88 -2.61
N GLU A 255 42.29 -4.10 -3.43
CA GLU A 255 43.65 -3.71 -3.11
C GLU A 255 43.77 -2.18 -2.97
N ALA A 256 43.11 -1.41 -3.84
CA ALA A 256 43.10 0.04 -3.73
C ALA A 256 42.42 0.53 -2.44
N ILE A 257 41.31 -0.09 -2.02
CA ILE A 257 40.68 0.19 -0.71
C ILE A 257 41.66 -0.11 0.43
N ARG A 258 42.34 -1.26 0.37
CA ARG A 258 43.36 -1.62 1.37
C ARG A 258 44.49 -0.58 1.44
N GLN A 259 44.97 -0.09 0.29
CA GLN A 259 46.03 0.92 0.26
C GLN A 259 45.58 2.27 0.81
N ILE A 260 44.32 2.67 0.60
CA ILE A 260 43.73 3.87 1.23
C ILE A 260 43.83 3.78 2.75
N GLU A 261 43.54 2.61 3.34
CA GLU A 261 43.59 2.40 4.78
C GLU A 261 45.02 2.32 5.33
N LEU A 262 45.96 1.73 4.56
CA LEU A 262 47.36 1.60 4.96
C LEU A 262 48.15 2.92 4.84
N CYS A 263 47.83 3.75 3.84
CA CYS A 263 48.58 4.98 3.56
C CYS A 263 48.19 6.20 4.43
N LEU A 264 47.30 6.04 5.42
CA LEU A 264 46.83 7.13 6.30
C LEU A 264 47.94 7.82 7.12
N GLY A 265 49.13 7.23 7.19
CA GLY A 265 50.31 7.80 7.84
C GLY A 265 50.17 8.02 9.36
N ASN A 266 51.11 8.78 9.93
CA ASN A 266 51.20 9.01 11.38
C ASN A 266 50.51 10.30 11.87
N SER A 267 50.07 11.17 10.96
CA SER A 267 49.40 12.44 11.31
C SER A 267 47.99 12.17 11.84
N ASP A 268 47.75 12.42 13.13
CA ASP A 268 46.43 12.20 13.75
C ASP A 268 45.34 13.10 13.15
N LYS A 269 45.71 14.33 12.77
CA LYS A 269 44.79 15.29 12.14
C LYS A 269 44.36 14.79 10.75
N PHE A 270 45.32 14.37 9.93
CA PHE A 270 45.06 13.78 8.61
C PHE A 270 44.19 12.52 8.72
N ARG A 271 44.58 11.59 9.61
CA ARG A 271 43.86 10.34 9.81
C ARG A 271 42.40 10.57 10.20
N ARG A 272 42.12 11.51 11.11
CA ARG A 272 40.74 11.86 11.50
C ARG A 272 39.95 12.45 10.34
N ALA A 273 40.56 13.35 9.56
CA ALA A 273 39.90 13.98 8.42
C ALA A 273 39.55 12.96 7.34
N VAL A 274 40.50 12.10 6.97
CA VAL A 274 40.26 11.00 6.01
C VAL A 274 39.25 10.00 6.56
N SER A 275 39.37 9.59 7.83
CA SER A 275 38.42 8.66 8.43
C SER A 275 37.00 9.22 8.36
N LYS A 276 36.81 10.49 8.74
CA LYS A 276 35.51 11.16 8.64
C LYS A 276 34.97 11.11 7.20
N LYS A 277 35.83 11.40 6.21
CA LYS A 277 35.43 11.39 4.80
C LYS A 277 35.08 10.00 4.28
N LEU A 278 35.86 8.98 4.64
CA LEU A 278 35.57 7.59 4.33
C LEU A 278 34.27 7.11 4.99
N TYR A 279 34.04 7.49 6.25
CA TYR A 279 32.75 7.23 6.91
C TYR A 279 31.59 7.87 6.14
N GLU A 280 31.71 9.13 5.69
CA GLU A 280 30.69 9.77 4.84
C GLU A 280 30.43 8.97 3.56
N ILE A 281 31.49 8.54 2.86
CA ILE A 281 31.39 7.74 1.63
C ILE A 281 30.72 6.39 1.89
N TYR A 282 31.20 5.62 2.88
CA TYR A 282 30.62 4.32 3.22
C TYR A 282 29.17 4.44 3.69
N HIS A 283 28.86 5.48 4.46
CA HIS A 283 27.51 5.76 4.94
C HIS A 283 26.52 6.05 3.80
N GLU A 284 26.96 6.73 2.74
CA GLU A 284 26.16 6.90 1.53
C GLU A 284 25.97 5.56 0.80
N VAL A 285 27.06 4.83 0.58
CA VAL A 285 27.08 3.55 -0.15
C VAL A 285 26.16 2.52 0.47
N PHE A 286 26.24 2.28 1.78
CA PHE A 286 25.41 1.28 2.45
C PHE A 286 23.92 1.64 2.49
N ARG A 287 23.56 2.88 2.16
CA ARG A 287 22.17 3.30 1.98
C ARG A 287 21.72 3.33 0.53
N VAL A 288 22.53 2.81 -0.40
CA VAL A 288 22.06 2.52 -1.75
C VAL A 288 21.17 1.27 -1.71
N PRO A 289 19.92 1.35 -2.19
CA PRO A 289 19.02 0.20 -2.27
C PRO A 289 19.57 -0.87 -3.21
N THR A 290 19.53 -2.13 -2.78
CA THR A 290 20.11 -3.27 -3.50
C THR A 290 19.03 -4.00 -4.31
N LEU A 291 18.41 -3.28 -5.26
CA LEU A 291 17.21 -3.72 -5.98
C LEU A 291 17.43 -5.04 -6.73
N GLU A 292 18.55 -5.17 -7.46
CA GLU A 292 18.92 -6.38 -8.19
C GLU A 292 19.11 -7.56 -7.26
N SER A 293 19.70 -7.36 -6.06
CA SER A 293 19.83 -8.41 -5.03
C SER A 293 18.47 -8.94 -4.54
N GLN A 294 17.43 -8.12 -4.69
CA GLN A 294 16.06 -8.46 -4.34
C GLN A 294 15.23 -8.87 -5.55
N ASN A 295 15.85 -9.02 -6.72
CA ASN A 295 15.18 -9.28 -8.00
C ASN A 295 14.14 -8.23 -8.38
N LEU A 296 14.32 -7.00 -7.88
CA LEU A 296 13.54 -5.84 -8.26
C LEU A 296 14.29 -5.11 -9.37
N ILE A 297 13.63 -4.90 -10.50
CA ILE A 297 14.22 -4.40 -11.73
C ILE A 297 13.43 -3.15 -12.13
N PRO A 298 14.00 -1.95 -11.93
CA PRO A 298 13.45 -0.73 -12.51
C PRO A 298 13.37 -0.87 -14.03
N VAL A 299 12.18 -0.69 -14.59
CA VAL A 299 11.97 -0.83 -16.03
C VAL A 299 12.45 0.44 -16.73
N VAL A 300 13.22 0.29 -17.81
CA VAL A 300 13.60 1.40 -18.67
C VAL A 300 12.44 1.68 -19.62
N LEU A 301 11.68 2.75 -19.34
CA LEU A 301 10.46 3.12 -20.06
C LEU A 301 10.73 3.99 -21.29
N ASP A 302 11.82 4.76 -21.30
CA ASP A 302 12.31 5.48 -22.48
C ASP A 302 13.63 4.83 -22.92
N ILE A 303 13.54 3.87 -23.85
CA ILE A 303 14.67 3.05 -24.30
C ILE A 303 15.75 3.91 -24.99
N ASP A 304 15.34 4.92 -25.75
CA ASP A 304 16.27 5.78 -26.50
C ASP A 304 17.14 6.60 -25.55
N ARG A 305 16.58 7.03 -24.42
CA ARG A 305 17.28 7.81 -23.40
C ARG A 305 17.82 6.99 -22.24
N ARG A 306 17.43 5.71 -22.14
CA ARG A 306 17.71 4.80 -21.03
C ARG A 306 17.17 5.28 -19.67
N ASP A 307 16.04 6.00 -19.69
CA ASP A 307 15.41 6.51 -18.47
C ASP A 307 14.39 5.51 -17.89
N THR A 308 14.41 5.34 -16.57
CA THR A 308 13.43 4.51 -15.82
C THR A 308 12.14 5.26 -15.47
N GLU A 309 12.06 6.53 -15.87
CA GLU A 309 10.93 7.42 -15.65
C GLU A 309 10.47 7.97 -17.00
N ILE A 310 9.16 8.03 -17.21
CA ILE A 310 8.56 8.59 -18.42
C ILE A 310 7.57 9.71 -18.07
N PRO A 311 7.55 10.85 -18.78
CA PRO A 311 6.52 11.86 -18.59
C PRO A 311 5.11 11.31 -18.84
N SER A 312 4.15 11.71 -18.03
CA SER A 312 2.75 11.26 -18.16
C SER A 312 1.95 12.07 -19.20
N GLU A 313 2.62 12.65 -20.20
CA GLU A 313 1.97 13.25 -21.37
C GLU A 313 1.48 12.14 -22.30
N LEU A 314 0.23 12.24 -22.77
CA LEU A 314 -0.44 11.24 -23.60
C LEU A 314 -0.80 11.78 -24.97
N GLU A 315 -0.70 10.92 -25.98
CA GLU A 315 -1.19 11.14 -27.33
C GLU A 315 -2.08 9.97 -27.75
N ILE A 316 -3.34 10.23 -28.08
CA ILE A 316 -4.24 9.19 -28.58
C ILE A 316 -3.89 8.88 -30.04
N ALA A 317 -3.63 7.61 -30.34
CA ALA A 317 -3.18 7.14 -31.64
C ALA A 317 -4.27 6.38 -32.43
N ASN A 318 -5.22 5.74 -31.75
CA ASN A 318 -6.33 5.00 -32.37
C ASN A 318 -7.58 5.00 -31.46
N LEU A 319 -8.78 5.00 -32.06
CA LEU A 319 -10.09 5.01 -31.38
C LEU A 319 -10.81 3.66 -31.39
N GLU A 320 -10.67 2.81 -32.44
CA GLU A 320 -11.40 1.53 -32.52
C GLU A 320 -10.97 0.57 -31.41
N VAL A 321 -9.65 0.45 -31.24
CA VAL A 321 -9.02 -0.06 -30.02
C VAL A 321 -8.24 1.11 -29.46
N LEU A 322 -8.69 1.65 -28.33
CA LEU A 322 -8.08 2.84 -27.75
C LEU A 322 -6.60 2.56 -27.48
N LYS A 323 -5.73 3.17 -28.29
CA LYS A 323 -4.27 3.08 -28.16
C LYS A 323 -3.69 4.46 -28.02
N LEU A 324 -2.63 4.56 -27.24
CA LEU A 324 -1.95 5.81 -27.01
C LEU A 324 -0.43 5.64 -27.04
N ARG A 325 0.25 6.79 -27.11
CA ARG A 325 1.68 6.94 -26.85
C ARG A 325 1.86 7.80 -25.61
N MET A 326 2.94 7.58 -24.87
CA MET A 326 3.27 8.33 -23.66
C MET A 326 4.65 8.99 -23.76
N GLY A 327 4.88 10.02 -22.95
CA GLY A 327 6.24 10.51 -22.69
C GLY A 327 6.66 11.70 -23.52
N ARG A 328 7.97 11.84 -23.68
CA ARG A 328 8.56 12.95 -24.45
C ARG A 328 8.15 12.90 -25.91
N GLU A 329 7.93 11.70 -26.47
CA GLU A 329 7.43 11.56 -27.84
C GLU A 329 6.07 12.24 -27.99
N ALA A 330 5.11 11.94 -27.12
CA ALA A 330 3.79 12.58 -27.12
C ALA A 330 3.89 14.11 -26.95
N ARG A 331 4.78 14.58 -26.07
CA ARG A 331 5.06 16.02 -25.88
C ARG A 331 5.59 16.68 -27.15
N ASP A 332 6.57 16.07 -27.80
CA ASP A 332 7.20 16.61 -28.99
C ASP A 332 6.24 16.60 -30.18
N ASN A 333 5.41 15.55 -30.30
CA ASN A 333 4.34 15.47 -31.29
C ASN A 333 3.27 16.55 -31.07
N ARG A 334 2.87 16.81 -29.82
CA ARG A 334 1.97 17.92 -29.47
C ARG A 334 2.54 19.26 -29.92
N LYS A 335 3.81 19.54 -29.61
CA LYS A 335 4.48 20.79 -30.00
C LYS A 335 4.50 20.98 -31.53
N LYS A 336 4.83 19.92 -32.27
CA LYS A 336 4.81 19.92 -33.74
C LYS A 336 3.40 20.15 -34.29
N ALA A 337 2.41 19.45 -33.75
CA ALA A 337 1.02 19.56 -34.20
C ALA A 337 0.47 20.98 -33.95
N ILE A 338 0.72 21.55 -32.78
CA ILE A 338 0.35 22.94 -32.46
C ILE A 338 0.98 23.92 -33.45
N ALA A 339 2.27 23.78 -33.74
CA ALA A 339 2.98 24.68 -34.64
C ALA A 339 2.48 24.62 -36.11
N GLN A 340 1.87 23.50 -36.52
CA GLN A 340 1.37 23.27 -37.88
C GLN A 340 -0.15 23.52 -38.01
N GLY A 341 -0.87 23.71 -36.89
CA GLY A 341 -2.33 23.65 -36.86
C GLY A 341 -3.07 24.89 -37.38
N THR A 342 -4.15 24.67 -38.13
CA THR A 342 -5.21 25.65 -38.43
C THR A 342 -6.32 25.61 -37.37
N SER A 343 -7.26 26.56 -37.36
CA SER A 343 -8.32 26.64 -36.32
C SER A 343 -9.21 25.38 -36.23
N SER A 344 -9.45 24.67 -37.33
CA SER A 344 -10.19 23.40 -37.32
C SER A 344 -9.37 22.24 -36.77
N SER A 345 -8.06 22.17 -37.05
CA SER A 345 -7.18 21.14 -36.50
C SER A 345 -6.79 21.39 -35.04
N LEU A 346 -6.94 22.61 -34.51
CA LEU A 346 -6.66 22.88 -33.10
C LEU A 346 -7.63 22.18 -32.14
N LYS A 347 -8.91 22.02 -32.53
CA LYS A 347 -9.86 21.20 -31.77
C LYS A 347 -9.44 19.73 -31.73
N GLU A 348 -8.97 19.22 -32.86
CA GLU A 348 -8.40 17.88 -32.97
C GLU A 348 -7.20 17.72 -32.04
N ILE A 349 -6.25 18.67 -32.07
CA ILE A 349 -5.07 18.68 -31.19
C ILE A 349 -5.44 18.67 -29.70
N ILE A 350 -6.37 19.54 -29.27
CA ILE A 350 -6.85 19.58 -27.87
C ILE A 350 -7.47 18.24 -27.46
N SER A 351 -8.18 17.61 -28.39
CA SER A 351 -8.87 16.34 -28.14
C SER A 351 -7.94 15.13 -28.14
N ARG A 352 -6.81 15.20 -28.87
CA ARG A 352 -5.84 14.11 -29.06
C ARG A 352 -4.76 14.05 -27.99
N PHE A 353 -4.30 15.20 -27.51
CA PHE A 353 -3.18 15.28 -26.57
C PHE A 353 -3.66 15.64 -25.16
N HIS A 354 -3.28 14.83 -24.16
CA HIS A 354 -3.72 14.99 -22.78
C HIS A 354 -2.54 15.04 -21.82
N HIS A 355 -2.55 16.00 -20.89
CA HIS A 355 -1.60 16.02 -19.78
C HIS A 355 -2.18 15.18 -18.62
N SER A 356 -1.52 14.06 -18.28
CA SER A 356 -1.96 13.00 -17.35
C SER A 356 -3.40 13.07 -16.82
N PRO A 357 -4.30 12.17 -17.26
CA PRO A 357 -5.68 12.08 -16.75
C PRO A 357 -5.77 11.62 -15.29
N LYS A 358 -4.65 11.27 -14.62
CA LYS A 358 -4.67 10.86 -13.20
C LYS A 358 -5.37 11.88 -12.30
N ARG A 359 -5.35 13.17 -12.63
CA ARG A 359 -6.05 14.23 -11.86
C ARG A 359 -7.57 14.08 -11.84
N TYR A 360 -8.13 13.36 -12.80
CA TYR A 360 -9.57 13.13 -12.97
C TYR A 360 -9.98 11.72 -12.49
N PHE A 361 -9.13 11.07 -11.68
CA PHE A 361 -9.38 9.73 -11.15
C PHE A 361 -10.74 9.62 -10.47
N GLY A 362 -11.55 8.63 -10.86
CA GLY A 362 -12.88 8.38 -10.28
C GLY A 362 -13.94 9.41 -10.66
N GLN A 363 -13.70 10.21 -11.70
CA GLN A 363 -14.73 11.08 -12.28
C GLN A 363 -15.39 10.38 -13.45
N ASP A 364 -16.72 10.46 -13.54
CA ASP A 364 -17.44 10.11 -14.75
C ASP A 364 -17.34 11.26 -15.76
N ARG A 365 -16.14 11.45 -16.31
CA ARG A 365 -15.82 12.53 -17.25
C ARG A 365 -15.55 11.95 -18.62
N THR A 366 -16.25 12.49 -19.62
CA THR A 366 -16.06 12.14 -21.02
C THR A 366 -15.46 13.31 -21.80
N PHE A 367 -14.63 12.99 -22.79
CA PHE A 367 -14.01 13.95 -23.69
C PHE A 367 -14.33 13.55 -25.13
N PRO A 368 -14.75 14.49 -25.99
CA PRO A 368 -14.75 14.22 -27.43
C PRO A 368 -13.30 14.09 -27.89
N VAL A 369 -12.99 13.04 -28.66
CA VAL A 369 -11.70 12.79 -29.28
C VAL A 369 -11.90 12.71 -30.79
N ILE A 370 -11.18 13.56 -31.51
CA ILE A 370 -11.23 13.66 -32.96
C ILE A 370 -9.89 13.14 -33.49
N LEU A 371 -9.93 12.13 -34.36
CA LEU A 371 -8.80 11.68 -35.18
C LEU A 371 -9.25 11.62 -36.65
N GLU A 372 -8.30 11.47 -37.57
CA GLU A 372 -8.61 11.28 -39.01
C GLU A 372 -9.64 10.17 -39.28
N ALA A 373 -9.71 9.16 -38.39
CA ALA A 373 -10.63 8.02 -38.47
C ALA A 373 -12.06 8.29 -37.97
N GLY A 374 -12.33 9.41 -37.29
CA GLY A 374 -13.66 9.76 -36.76
C GLY A 374 -13.62 10.51 -35.42
N GLU A 375 -14.81 10.84 -34.91
CA GLU A 375 -15.01 11.44 -33.59
C GLU A 375 -15.66 10.42 -32.63
N ALA A 376 -15.11 10.28 -31.42
CA ALA A 376 -15.66 9.40 -30.39
C ALA A 376 -15.60 10.08 -29.02
N ALA A 377 -16.59 9.80 -28.16
CA ALA A 377 -16.56 10.22 -26.77
C ALA A 377 -15.80 9.17 -25.93
N ILE A 378 -14.67 9.56 -25.37
CA ILE A 378 -13.82 8.69 -24.54
C ILE A 378 -13.99 9.07 -23.07
N ASN A 379 -14.31 8.09 -22.23
CA ASN A 379 -14.34 8.26 -20.78
C ASN A 379 -12.90 8.31 -20.23
N VAL A 380 -12.67 9.14 -19.21
CA VAL A 380 -11.35 9.31 -18.59
C VAL A 380 -10.74 7.99 -18.10
N ASN A 381 -11.58 7.07 -17.61
CA ASN A 381 -11.16 5.76 -17.13
C ASN A 381 -10.68 4.86 -18.28
N GLN A 382 -11.24 5.00 -19.49
CA GLN A 382 -10.71 4.33 -20.69
C GLN A 382 -9.33 4.89 -21.07
N LEU A 383 -9.13 6.21 -20.96
CA LEU A 383 -7.84 6.83 -21.25
C LEU A 383 -6.75 6.41 -20.24
N ILE A 384 -7.11 6.31 -18.96
CA ILE A 384 -6.22 5.79 -17.90
C ILE A 384 -5.89 4.31 -18.15
N GLN A 385 -6.90 3.49 -18.48
CA GLN A 385 -6.71 2.09 -18.81
C GLN A 385 -5.76 1.91 -19.99
N ALA A 386 -5.91 2.71 -21.05
CA ALA A 386 -5.00 2.72 -22.19
C ALA A 386 -3.57 3.17 -21.79
N ALA A 387 -3.43 4.05 -20.79
CA ALA A 387 -2.12 4.44 -20.27
C ALA A 387 -1.42 3.30 -19.53
N TRP A 388 -2.15 2.53 -18.71
CA TRP A 388 -1.60 1.31 -18.11
C TRP A 388 -1.28 0.25 -19.15
N ALA A 389 -2.14 0.06 -20.16
CA ALA A 389 -1.86 -0.86 -21.26
C ALA A 389 -0.53 -0.52 -21.94
N HIS A 390 -0.29 0.76 -22.21
CA HIS A 390 0.97 1.19 -22.82
C HIS A 390 2.18 1.02 -21.89
N LEU A 391 2.04 1.25 -20.58
CA LEU A 391 3.12 0.96 -19.62
C LEU A 391 3.44 -0.54 -19.54
N ILE A 392 2.43 -1.41 -19.67
CA ILE A 392 2.61 -2.86 -19.77
C ILE A 392 3.35 -3.22 -21.07
N GLU A 393 2.95 -2.63 -22.20
CA GLU A 393 3.64 -2.79 -23.49
C GLU A 393 5.12 -2.38 -23.40
N LEU A 394 5.42 -1.20 -22.83
CA LEU A 394 6.80 -0.72 -22.63
C LEU A 394 7.61 -1.67 -21.72
N THR A 395 6.96 -2.28 -20.73
CA THR A 395 7.60 -3.26 -19.84
C THR A 395 7.96 -4.54 -20.57
N GLU A 396 7.08 -5.02 -21.45
CA GLU A 396 7.34 -6.20 -22.29
C GLU A 396 8.42 -5.90 -23.35
N ASP A 397 8.38 -4.73 -23.99
CA ASP A 397 9.41 -4.26 -24.91
C ASP A 397 10.79 -4.21 -24.24
N TYR A 398 10.86 -3.72 -23.00
CA TYR A 398 12.09 -3.72 -22.22
C TYR A 398 12.59 -5.15 -21.96
N ARG A 399 11.72 -6.07 -21.53
CA ARG A 399 12.09 -7.48 -21.30
C ARG A 399 12.69 -8.14 -22.55
N GLN A 400 12.14 -7.84 -23.72
CA GLN A 400 12.58 -8.44 -24.98
C GLN A 400 13.91 -7.88 -25.50
N ARG A 401 14.20 -6.59 -25.23
CA ARG A 401 15.38 -5.89 -25.77
C ARG A 401 16.54 -5.80 -24.79
N ALA A 402 16.27 -5.97 -23.50
CA ALA A 402 17.29 -5.89 -22.47
C ALA A 402 18.33 -7.02 -22.60
N ARG A 403 19.58 -6.72 -22.24
CA ARG A 403 20.68 -7.70 -22.26
C ARG A 403 20.56 -8.77 -21.16
N ARG A 404 19.74 -8.49 -20.13
CA ARG A 404 19.48 -9.38 -19.01
C ARG A 404 18.48 -10.46 -19.43
N ARG A 405 18.59 -11.66 -18.84
CA ARG A 405 17.62 -12.73 -19.02
C ARG A 405 16.38 -12.47 -18.16
N PHE A 406 15.20 -12.63 -18.75
CA PHE A 406 13.91 -12.56 -18.04
C PHE A 406 13.18 -13.89 -18.12
N SER A 407 12.34 -14.17 -17.12
CA SER A 407 11.37 -15.28 -17.20
C SER A 407 10.42 -15.04 -18.37
N GLU A 408 10.07 -16.11 -19.07
CA GLU A 408 9.08 -16.07 -20.13
C GLU A 408 7.65 -16.10 -19.56
N GLY A 409 6.69 -15.68 -20.38
CA GLY A 409 5.26 -15.80 -20.10
C GLY A 409 4.53 -14.47 -19.96
N ASP A 410 3.20 -14.57 -19.98
CA ASP A 410 2.25 -13.45 -19.92
C ASP A 410 2.16 -12.89 -18.49
N PHE A 411 2.00 -11.58 -18.38
CA PHE A 411 1.81 -10.87 -17.12
C PHE A 411 0.40 -11.10 -16.55
N LEU A 412 0.27 -11.99 -15.56
CA LEU A 412 -1.01 -12.25 -14.88
C LEU A 412 -1.13 -11.58 -13.51
N THR A 413 -0.07 -10.91 -13.04
CA THR A 413 -0.04 -10.29 -11.71
C THR A 413 0.47 -8.87 -11.79
N ALA A 414 -0.29 -7.90 -11.26
CA ALA A 414 0.11 -6.50 -11.18
C ALA A 414 -0.15 -5.89 -9.80
N VAL A 415 0.70 -4.96 -9.39
CA VAL A 415 0.51 -4.10 -8.22
C VAL A 415 0.29 -2.68 -8.72
N VAL A 416 -0.80 -2.03 -8.31
CA VAL A 416 -1.16 -0.70 -8.84
C VAL A 416 -1.32 0.28 -7.69
N THR A 417 -0.49 1.32 -7.67
CA THR A 417 -0.56 2.37 -6.65
C THR A 417 -1.59 3.42 -7.02
N TYR A 418 -2.06 4.16 -6.01
CA TYR A 418 -3.07 5.20 -6.14
C TYR A 418 -2.86 6.28 -5.05
N PRO A 419 -3.42 7.50 -5.23
CA PRO A 419 -3.31 8.55 -4.23
C PRO A 419 -3.91 8.14 -2.89
N THR A 420 -3.22 8.45 -1.79
CA THR A 420 -3.53 8.03 -0.41
C THR A 420 -4.96 8.37 0.02
N VAL A 421 -5.49 9.48 -0.51
CA VAL A 421 -6.83 9.98 -0.16
C VAL A 421 -7.94 9.49 -1.09
N ALA A 422 -7.62 8.61 -2.05
CA ALA A 422 -8.58 8.12 -3.03
C ALA A 422 -9.73 7.33 -2.37
N PRO A 423 -11.00 7.58 -2.78
CA PRO A 423 -12.14 6.85 -2.26
C PRO A 423 -12.15 5.36 -2.70
N PRO A 424 -12.96 4.51 -2.06
CA PRO A 424 -13.05 3.08 -2.39
C PRO A 424 -13.54 2.82 -3.81
N VAL A 425 -14.46 3.65 -4.33
CA VAL A 425 -14.97 3.56 -5.71
C VAL A 425 -13.82 3.58 -6.69
N VAL A 426 -12.91 4.53 -6.52
CA VAL A 426 -11.70 4.67 -7.34
C VAL A 426 -10.88 3.38 -7.29
N ARG A 427 -10.56 2.84 -6.10
CA ARG A 427 -9.73 1.63 -5.98
C ARG A 427 -10.36 0.40 -6.67
N LYS A 428 -11.68 0.23 -6.53
CA LYS A 428 -12.42 -0.84 -7.21
C LYS A 428 -12.39 -0.67 -8.72
N GLU A 429 -12.55 0.57 -9.18
CA GLU A 429 -12.50 0.90 -10.59
C GLU A 429 -11.10 0.67 -11.18
N VAL A 430 -10.03 1.10 -10.50
CA VAL A 430 -8.64 0.79 -10.87
C VAL A 430 -8.43 -0.70 -11.05
N ARG A 431 -8.85 -1.51 -10.06
CA ARG A 431 -8.73 -2.96 -10.12
C ARG A 431 -9.42 -3.51 -11.37
N LYS A 432 -10.69 -3.16 -11.56
CA LYS A 432 -11.51 -3.62 -12.70
C LYS A 432 -10.89 -3.23 -14.04
N LEU A 433 -10.38 -2.01 -14.16
CA LEU A 433 -9.77 -1.52 -15.40
C LEU A 433 -8.49 -2.28 -15.74
N VAL A 434 -7.67 -2.65 -14.75
CA VAL A 434 -6.44 -3.42 -15.00
C VAL A 434 -6.74 -4.90 -15.26
N GLU A 435 -7.74 -5.48 -14.57
CA GLU A 435 -8.22 -6.84 -14.86
C GLU A 435 -8.68 -6.98 -16.32
N GLN A 436 -9.36 -5.96 -16.85
CA GLN A 436 -9.79 -5.89 -18.25
C GLN A 436 -8.62 -5.83 -19.26
N LEU A 437 -7.39 -5.59 -18.83
CA LEU A 437 -6.18 -5.66 -19.67
C LEU A 437 -5.59 -7.07 -19.77
N GLY A 438 -6.25 -8.08 -19.18
CA GLY A 438 -5.79 -9.47 -19.17
C GLY A 438 -4.85 -9.81 -18.01
N VAL A 439 -4.91 -9.04 -16.92
CA VAL A 439 -4.14 -9.29 -15.68
C VAL A 439 -5.10 -9.84 -14.62
N ASP A 440 -5.02 -11.14 -14.31
CA ASP A 440 -5.98 -11.79 -13.42
C ASP A 440 -5.81 -11.42 -11.93
N ASP A 441 -4.57 -11.19 -11.48
CA ASP A 441 -4.22 -10.96 -10.07
C ASP A 441 -3.75 -9.51 -9.86
N VAL A 442 -4.72 -8.61 -9.62
CA VAL A 442 -4.46 -7.17 -9.41
C VAL A 442 -4.49 -6.79 -7.94
N GLN A 443 -3.35 -6.34 -7.43
CA GLN A 443 -3.15 -5.91 -6.04
C GLN A 443 -3.23 -4.39 -5.93
N THR A 444 -4.25 -3.92 -5.19
CA THR A 444 -4.51 -2.50 -4.91
C THR A 444 -4.47 -2.22 -3.41
N ALA A 445 -3.66 -2.97 -2.67
CA ALA A 445 -3.54 -2.80 -1.23
C ALA A 445 -2.64 -1.60 -0.87
N TYR A 446 -1.70 -1.23 -1.74
CA TYR A 446 -0.66 -0.26 -1.42
C TYR A 446 -0.97 1.11 -2.06
N ASP A 447 -1.14 2.13 -1.23
CA ASP A 447 -1.16 3.53 -1.69
C ASP A 447 0.27 4.08 -1.89
N GLU A 448 0.36 5.29 -2.45
CA GLU A 448 1.63 5.93 -2.77
C GLU A 448 2.51 6.17 -1.53
N ALA A 449 1.95 6.73 -0.44
CA ALA A 449 2.72 7.07 0.75
C ALA A 449 3.22 5.83 1.51
N VAL A 450 2.38 4.80 1.63
CA VAL A 450 2.75 3.50 2.23
C VAL A 450 3.84 2.82 1.42
N SER A 451 3.75 2.86 0.08
CA SER A 451 4.76 2.27 -0.80
C SER A 451 6.13 2.95 -0.60
N VAL A 452 6.14 4.28 -0.54
CA VAL A 452 7.34 5.08 -0.23
C VAL A 452 7.92 4.69 1.14
N ALA A 453 7.09 4.53 2.17
CA ALA A 453 7.54 4.12 3.50
C ALA A 453 8.28 2.77 3.45
N ILE A 454 7.72 1.79 2.75
CA ILE A 454 8.28 0.44 2.62
C ILE A 454 9.62 0.48 1.87
N PHE A 455 9.71 1.26 0.80
CA PHE A 455 10.96 1.43 0.05
C PHE A 455 12.09 1.98 0.92
N PHE A 456 11.84 3.09 1.62
CA PHE A 456 12.87 3.71 2.44
C PHE A 456 13.21 2.89 3.67
N LEU A 457 12.23 2.19 4.27
CA LEU A 457 12.48 1.24 5.35
C LEU A 457 13.44 0.13 4.91
N TRP A 458 13.20 -0.46 3.73
CA TRP A 458 14.10 -1.45 3.16
C TRP A 458 15.49 -0.89 2.87
N ARG A 459 15.57 0.32 2.31
CA ARG A 459 16.84 1.04 2.09
C ARG A 459 17.64 1.18 3.40
N GLU A 460 16.99 1.49 4.52
CA GLU A 460 17.65 1.62 5.82
C GLU A 460 18.19 0.28 6.36
N PHE A 461 17.63 -0.85 5.94
CA PHE A 461 18.21 -2.17 6.23
C PHE A 461 19.46 -2.47 5.36
N GLY A 462 19.79 -1.62 4.39
CA GLY A 462 21.10 -1.54 3.74
C GLY A 462 21.53 -2.77 2.94
N GLY A 463 20.60 -3.63 2.54
CA GLY A 463 20.89 -4.90 1.87
C GLY A 463 21.59 -5.95 2.74
N ASN A 464 21.98 -5.60 3.98
CA ASN A 464 22.57 -6.50 4.97
C ASN A 464 21.79 -6.38 6.28
N LEU A 465 20.94 -7.38 6.54
CA LEU A 465 20.06 -7.40 7.72
C LEU A 465 20.84 -7.34 9.04
N ASN A 466 22.06 -7.87 9.13
CA ASN A 466 22.82 -7.88 10.38
C ASN A 466 23.19 -6.46 10.84
N ILE A 467 23.58 -5.58 9.91
CA ILE A 467 23.94 -4.19 10.21
C ILE A 467 22.69 -3.30 10.20
N GLY A 468 21.80 -3.52 9.24
CA GLY A 468 20.59 -2.73 9.06
C GLY A 468 19.68 -2.74 10.28
N ILE A 469 19.51 -3.89 10.92
CA ILE A 469 18.69 -4.02 12.15
C ILE A 469 19.28 -3.21 13.30
N GLU A 470 20.60 -3.21 13.46
CA GLU A 470 21.24 -2.41 14.51
C GLU A 470 21.10 -0.91 14.22
N SER A 471 21.25 -0.49 12.95
CA SER A 471 20.99 0.89 12.53
C SER A 471 19.55 1.32 12.84
N PHE A 472 18.56 0.47 12.53
CA PHE A 472 17.15 0.72 12.84
C PHE A 472 16.92 0.97 14.34
N LYS A 473 17.51 0.13 15.21
CA LYS A 473 17.36 0.23 16.67
C LYS A 473 17.89 1.54 17.24
N THR A 474 18.89 2.19 16.61
CA THR A 474 19.47 3.46 17.10
C THR A 474 18.47 4.63 17.14
N ARG A 475 17.37 4.54 16.38
CA ARG A 475 16.32 5.57 16.32
C ARG A 475 15.06 5.20 17.10
N CYS A 476 15.02 4.02 17.70
CA CYS A 476 13.82 3.48 18.32
C CYS A 476 13.74 3.75 19.82
N HIS A 477 12.51 3.83 20.31
CA HIS A 477 12.17 3.65 21.71
C HIS A 477 12.19 2.15 22.02
N ARG A 478 12.78 1.75 23.15
CA ARG A 478 12.90 0.34 23.53
C ARG A 478 11.98 0.03 24.71
N ASP A 479 11.19 -1.03 24.56
CA ASP A 479 10.40 -1.64 25.61
C ASP A 479 10.59 -3.16 25.58
N GLY A 480 11.28 -3.72 26.59
CA GLY A 480 11.62 -5.14 26.63
C GLY A 480 12.41 -5.63 25.40
N ASN A 481 11.78 -6.51 24.63
CA ASN A 481 12.27 -7.10 23.37
C ASN A 481 11.74 -6.38 22.11
N LYS A 482 11.13 -5.21 22.27
CA LYS A 482 10.54 -4.41 21.19
C LYS A 482 11.26 -3.07 21.02
N TRP A 483 11.36 -2.65 19.78
CA TRP A 483 11.89 -1.35 19.35
C TRP A 483 10.88 -0.67 18.45
N SER A 484 10.32 0.46 18.88
CA SER A 484 9.31 1.20 18.13
C SER A 484 9.82 2.57 17.67
N GLN A 485 9.40 3.02 16.49
CA GLN A 485 9.63 4.38 16.01
C GLN A 485 8.45 4.87 15.17
N ASN A 486 8.12 6.16 15.25
CA ASN A 486 7.09 6.76 14.39
C ASN A 486 7.71 7.39 13.15
N VAL A 487 7.16 7.05 12.00
CA VAL A 487 7.63 7.47 10.67
C VAL A 487 6.56 8.31 10.00
N LEU A 488 6.90 9.54 9.61
CA LEU A 488 6.05 10.40 8.78
C LEU A 488 6.59 10.43 7.36
N VAL A 489 5.77 10.04 6.39
CA VAL A 489 6.05 10.22 4.96
C VAL A 489 5.31 11.44 4.46
N LEU A 490 6.03 12.35 3.80
CA LEU A 490 5.49 13.48 3.04
C LEU A 490 5.96 13.37 1.60
N ASP A 491 5.07 12.93 0.72
CA ASP A 491 5.28 12.93 -0.73
C ASP A 491 4.59 14.15 -1.34
N ILE A 492 5.36 15.06 -1.93
CA ILE A 492 4.82 16.17 -2.72
C ILE A 492 5.15 15.90 -4.19
N GLY A 493 4.20 15.29 -4.87
CA GLY A 493 4.24 14.94 -6.27
C GLY A 493 4.09 16.15 -7.20
N GLY A 494 3.80 15.83 -8.47
CA GLY A 494 3.55 16.85 -9.49
C GLY A 494 2.17 17.50 -9.32
N GLY A 495 1.13 16.72 -9.07
CA GLY A 495 -0.24 17.20 -8.86
C GLY A 495 -0.87 16.78 -7.53
N THR A 496 -0.32 15.75 -6.86
CA THR A 496 -0.84 15.23 -5.60
C THR A 496 0.16 15.43 -4.46
N THR A 497 -0.38 15.54 -3.25
CA THR A 497 0.36 15.43 -1.99
C THR A 497 -0.17 14.22 -1.24
N ASP A 498 0.70 13.37 -0.74
CA ASP A 498 0.39 12.07 -0.14
C ASP A 498 1.13 11.90 1.18
N LEU A 499 0.40 11.52 2.24
CA LEU A 499 0.90 11.51 3.61
C LEU A 499 0.51 10.24 4.36
N ALA A 500 1.48 9.62 5.04
CA ALA A 500 1.24 8.52 5.96
C ALA A 500 2.05 8.70 7.24
N LEU A 501 1.41 8.47 8.38
CA LEU A 501 2.06 8.35 9.68
C LEU A 501 1.96 6.89 10.14
N ILE A 502 3.11 6.24 10.29
CA ILE A 502 3.23 4.80 10.55
C ILE A 502 4.08 4.59 11.80
N GLU A 503 3.59 3.80 12.74
CA GLU A 503 4.41 3.26 13.83
C GLU A 503 5.05 1.96 13.34
N LEU A 504 6.37 1.85 13.44
CA LEU A 504 7.11 0.64 13.10
C LEU A 504 7.60 -0.02 14.39
N THR A 505 7.11 -1.23 14.68
CA THR A 505 7.55 -2.00 15.85
C THR A 505 8.35 -3.22 15.44
N LEU A 506 9.65 -3.24 15.75
CA LEU A 506 10.52 -4.40 15.58
C LEU A 506 10.53 -5.23 16.87
N GLU A 507 10.20 -6.50 16.79
CA GLU A 507 10.18 -7.45 17.91
C GLU A 507 11.19 -8.57 17.68
N ASP A 508 12.00 -8.90 18.69
CA ASP A 508 12.82 -10.11 18.68
C ASP A 508 11.91 -11.32 18.96
N LYS A 509 11.66 -12.12 17.92
CA LYS A 509 10.87 -13.36 17.92
C LYS A 509 11.74 -14.59 17.65
N THR A 510 12.99 -14.55 18.09
CA THR A 510 13.89 -15.70 17.97
C THR A 510 13.23 -16.94 18.58
N PRO A 511 13.11 -18.06 17.84
CA PRO A 511 12.46 -19.27 18.35
C PRO A 511 13.21 -19.83 19.54
N PHE A 512 12.51 -20.59 20.40
CA PHE A 512 13.14 -21.26 21.52
C PHE A 512 14.05 -22.39 21.02
N PHE A 513 15.28 -22.43 21.54
CA PHE A 513 16.23 -23.54 21.37
C PHE A 513 16.24 -24.31 22.69
N ALA A 514 15.97 -25.62 22.64
CA ALA A 514 16.01 -26.43 23.86
C ALA A 514 17.44 -26.49 24.42
N ASP A 515 17.61 -26.75 25.73
CA ASP A 515 18.91 -26.71 26.43
C ASP A 515 19.99 -27.61 25.82
N HIS A 516 19.60 -28.61 25.02
CA HIS A 516 20.48 -29.56 24.33
C HIS A 516 20.74 -29.20 22.84
N GLU A 517 20.09 -28.15 22.32
CA GLU A 517 20.28 -27.70 20.93
C GLU A 517 21.38 -26.63 20.85
N ASP A 518 22.33 -26.82 19.92
CA ASP A 518 23.36 -25.81 19.63
C ASP A 518 22.75 -24.59 18.92
N ARG A 519 22.99 -23.40 19.49
CA ARG A 519 22.60 -22.10 18.93
C ARG A 519 23.56 -21.62 17.83
N GLY A 520 24.69 -22.30 17.64
CA GLY A 520 25.71 -21.93 16.67
C GLY A 520 26.20 -20.50 16.89
N LEU A 521 26.30 -19.73 15.80
CA LEU A 521 26.79 -18.34 15.82
C LEU A 521 25.75 -17.31 16.33
N GLY A 522 24.57 -17.75 16.78
CA GLY A 522 23.66 -16.90 17.55
C GLY A 522 22.86 -15.87 16.75
N GLY A 523 22.50 -16.17 15.50
CA GLY A 523 21.58 -15.33 14.70
C GLY A 523 20.20 -15.18 15.34
N ARG A 524 19.48 -14.12 14.96
CA ARG A 524 18.18 -13.75 15.54
C ARG A 524 17.09 -13.61 14.51
N TYR A 525 15.86 -13.91 14.91
CA TYR A 525 14.68 -13.71 14.10
C TYR A 525 13.91 -12.50 14.59
N TYR A 526 13.65 -11.54 13.71
CA TYR A 526 12.91 -10.33 14.02
C TYR A 526 11.61 -10.26 13.24
N LYS A 527 10.57 -9.74 13.88
CA LYS A 527 9.30 -9.38 13.23
C LYS A 527 9.11 -7.87 13.29
N LEU A 528 9.01 -7.22 12.14
CA LEU A 528 8.67 -5.82 12.01
C LEU A 528 7.17 -5.68 11.70
N THR A 529 6.45 -5.00 12.59
CA THR A 529 5.00 -4.80 12.50
C THR A 529 4.70 -3.32 12.26
N PRO A 530 4.33 -2.93 11.02
CA PRO A 530 3.90 -1.57 10.70
C PRO A 530 2.44 -1.34 11.09
N LYS A 531 2.15 -0.26 11.82
CA LYS A 531 0.80 0.15 12.20
C LYS A 531 0.50 1.54 11.63
N LEU A 532 -0.54 1.65 10.81
CA LEU A 532 -0.96 2.93 10.23
C LEU A 532 -1.68 3.76 11.31
N LEU A 533 -1.04 4.83 11.76
CA LEU A 533 -1.63 5.76 12.75
C LEU A 533 -2.57 6.76 12.08
N GLY A 534 -2.28 7.14 10.84
CA GLY A 534 -3.17 7.95 10.02
C GLY A 534 -2.61 8.24 8.63
N SER A 535 -3.48 8.64 7.72
CA SER A 535 -3.12 9.06 6.36
C SER A 535 -3.87 10.32 5.94
N SER A 536 -3.26 11.11 5.08
CA SER A 536 -3.87 12.31 4.49
C SER A 536 -3.24 12.64 3.14
N GLY A 537 -3.56 13.79 2.58
CA GLY A 537 -3.11 14.20 1.25
C GLY A 537 -4.09 15.12 0.55
N HIS A 538 -3.80 15.53 -0.68
CA HIS A 538 -4.64 16.41 -1.49
C HIS A 538 -4.41 16.15 -2.99
N LEU A 539 -5.49 16.01 -3.76
CA LEU A 539 -5.44 15.54 -5.16
C LEU A 539 -4.98 16.58 -6.20
N GLN A 540 -5.02 17.86 -5.84
CA GLN A 540 -4.60 18.98 -6.70
C GLN A 540 -3.59 19.92 -6.00
N LEU A 541 -2.78 19.37 -5.10
CA LEU A 541 -1.74 20.11 -4.39
C LEU A 541 -0.39 19.46 -4.70
N GLY A 542 0.40 20.11 -5.55
CA GLY A 542 1.69 19.61 -5.99
C GLY A 542 2.48 20.67 -6.77
N GLY A 543 3.56 20.26 -7.40
CA GLY A 543 4.45 21.14 -8.16
C GLY A 543 3.78 21.89 -9.31
N GLU A 544 2.72 21.36 -9.93
CA GLU A 544 1.98 21.98 -11.02
C GLU A 544 1.13 23.18 -10.56
N LEU A 545 0.61 23.16 -9.33
CA LEU A 545 -0.07 24.33 -8.76
C LEU A 545 0.93 25.48 -8.56
N ILE A 546 2.16 25.15 -8.12
CA ILE A 546 3.24 26.14 -8.01
C ILE A 546 3.60 26.67 -9.40
N THR A 547 3.71 25.80 -10.41
CA THR A 547 3.95 26.22 -11.81
C THR A 547 2.83 27.12 -12.32
N LEU A 548 1.56 26.84 -12.03
CA LEU A 548 0.43 27.69 -12.40
C LEU A 548 0.51 29.09 -11.78
N ARG A 549 0.93 29.19 -10.51
CA ARG A 549 1.13 30.49 -9.86
C ARG A 549 2.30 31.27 -10.47
N VAL A 550 3.41 30.60 -10.78
CA VAL A 550 4.55 31.19 -11.51
C VAL A 550 4.14 31.61 -12.92
N PHE A 551 3.31 30.82 -13.61
CA PHE A 551 2.75 31.13 -14.92
C PHE A 551 1.93 32.43 -14.88
N ARG A 552 1.03 32.56 -13.89
CA ARG A 552 0.22 33.77 -13.68
C ARG A 552 1.09 35.00 -13.38
N LEU A 553 2.08 34.84 -12.51
CA LEU A 553 3.04 35.90 -12.19
C LEU A 553 3.83 36.36 -13.43
N LEU A 554 4.38 35.40 -14.18
CA LEU A 554 5.18 35.66 -15.37
C LEU A 554 4.36 36.32 -16.49
N LYS A 555 3.13 35.83 -16.72
CA LYS A 555 2.16 36.41 -17.63
C LYS A 555 1.92 37.89 -17.33
N VAL A 556 1.67 38.20 -16.06
CA VAL A 556 1.43 39.57 -15.60
C VAL A 556 2.70 40.42 -15.69
N ALA A 557 3.86 39.87 -15.35
CA ALA A 557 5.14 40.58 -15.45
C ALA A 557 5.46 40.99 -16.90
N ILE A 558 5.21 40.09 -17.86
CA ILE A 558 5.35 40.38 -19.30
C ILE A 558 4.34 41.45 -19.72
N ALA A 559 3.06 41.31 -19.33
CA ALA A 559 2.03 42.28 -19.69
C ALA A 559 2.32 43.68 -19.14
N ASP A 560 2.72 43.78 -17.86
CA ASP A 560 3.07 45.04 -17.20
C ASP A 560 4.29 45.70 -17.87
N PHE A 561 5.31 44.91 -18.18
CA PHE A 561 6.49 45.37 -18.92
C PHE A 561 6.11 45.94 -20.29
N LEU A 562 5.32 45.22 -21.08
CA LEU A 562 4.93 45.64 -22.43
C LEU A 562 4.10 46.94 -22.42
N LEU A 563 3.12 47.03 -21.53
CA LEU A 563 2.29 48.25 -21.39
C LEU A 563 3.12 49.44 -20.89
N THR A 564 4.10 49.20 -20.01
CA THR A 564 5.06 50.22 -19.57
C THR A 564 5.94 50.69 -20.71
N ALA A 565 6.50 49.76 -21.49
CA ALA A 565 7.38 50.06 -22.61
C ALA A 565 6.67 50.87 -23.70
N VAL A 566 5.41 50.56 -24.01
CA VAL A 566 4.58 51.36 -24.92
C VAL A 566 4.34 52.77 -24.36
N THR A 567 4.00 52.87 -23.07
CA THR A 567 3.75 54.18 -22.41
C THR A 567 4.99 55.08 -22.38
N ARG A 568 6.20 54.49 -22.34
CA ARG A 568 7.49 55.19 -22.40
C ARG A 568 7.96 55.48 -23.83
N GLY A 569 7.36 54.84 -24.84
CA GLY A 569 7.81 54.89 -26.22
C GLY A 569 9.07 54.07 -26.48
N ASP A 570 9.34 53.04 -25.66
CA ASP A 570 10.45 52.09 -25.89
C ASP A 570 10.06 51.04 -26.95
N ILE A 571 8.76 50.80 -27.09
CA ILE A 571 8.13 49.88 -28.03
C ILE A 571 7.00 50.60 -28.76
N ASP A 572 6.92 50.43 -30.07
CA ASP A 572 5.77 50.87 -30.88
C ASP A 572 4.85 49.66 -31.17
N SER A 573 3.57 49.74 -30.79
CA SER A 573 2.55 48.71 -31.04
C SER A 573 1.13 49.28 -31.02
N GLU A 574 0.54 49.44 -32.21
CA GLU A 574 -0.83 49.99 -32.38
C GLU A 574 -1.86 49.27 -31.49
N LYS A 575 -1.83 47.94 -31.45
CA LYS A 575 -2.77 47.12 -30.67
C LYS A 575 -2.67 47.37 -29.16
N LEU A 576 -1.46 47.59 -28.64
CA LEU A 576 -1.27 47.86 -27.21
C LEU A 576 -1.61 49.31 -26.85
N GLU A 577 -1.38 50.25 -27.76
CA GLU A 577 -1.83 51.66 -27.60
C GLU A 577 -3.36 51.78 -27.57
N ASP A 578 -4.04 51.08 -28.49
CA ASP A 578 -5.50 51.00 -28.52
C ASP A 578 -6.04 50.39 -27.23
N LEU A 579 -5.39 49.32 -26.73
CA LEU A 579 -5.76 48.70 -25.47
C LEU A 579 -5.69 49.69 -24.29
N ILE A 580 -4.58 50.45 -24.19
CA ILE A 580 -4.37 51.44 -23.12
C ILE A 580 -5.45 52.52 -23.14
N SER A 581 -5.80 53.00 -24.33
CA SER A 581 -6.72 54.13 -24.49
C SER A 581 -8.20 53.77 -24.32
N SER A 582 -8.60 52.51 -24.56
CA SER A 582 -10.02 52.15 -24.68
C SER A 582 -10.49 50.94 -23.87
N GLU A 583 -9.58 50.03 -23.44
CA GLU A 583 -9.98 48.73 -22.89
C GLU A 583 -9.40 48.40 -21.51
N LEU A 584 -8.39 49.12 -21.04
CA LEU A 584 -7.78 48.88 -19.73
C LEU A 584 -8.70 49.29 -18.58
N ASN A 585 -8.66 48.51 -17.50
CA ASN A 585 -9.36 48.84 -16.27
C ASN A 585 -8.79 50.13 -15.66
N GLU A 586 -9.66 51.08 -15.30
CA GLU A 586 -9.27 52.41 -14.77
C GLU A 586 -8.32 52.32 -13.58
N ARG A 587 -8.35 51.23 -12.79
CA ARG A 587 -7.46 51.06 -11.64
C ARG A 587 -5.97 50.99 -11.99
N PHE A 588 -5.66 50.67 -13.24
CA PHE A 588 -4.29 50.54 -13.75
C PHE A 588 -3.87 51.75 -14.59
N LEU A 589 -4.72 52.78 -14.66
CA LEU A 589 -4.46 54.01 -15.41
C LEU A 589 -4.19 55.18 -14.47
N GLU A 590 -3.27 56.07 -14.87
CA GLU A 590 -3.01 57.35 -14.23
C GLU A 590 -2.94 58.41 -15.34
N GLN A 591 -3.86 59.39 -15.31
CA GLN A 591 -4.00 60.41 -16.36
C GLN A 591 -4.18 59.83 -17.77
N GLY A 592 -4.91 58.71 -17.90
CA GLY A 592 -5.14 58.02 -19.17
C GLY A 592 -3.94 57.25 -19.72
N LYS A 593 -2.86 57.11 -18.95
CA LYS A 593 -1.68 56.30 -19.27
C LYS A 593 -1.59 55.10 -18.36
N PHE A 594 -0.95 54.02 -18.83
CA PHE A 594 -0.74 52.86 -17.98
C PHE A 594 0.22 53.18 -16.82
N LYS A 595 -0.19 52.79 -15.61
CA LYS A 595 0.61 52.95 -14.40
C LYS A 595 1.61 51.80 -14.29
N THR A 596 2.89 52.09 -14.53
CA THR A 596 3.98 51.10 -14.44
C THR A 596 3.98 50.32 -13.13
N GLY A 597 4.10 48.99 -13.22
CA GLY A 597 4.18 48.07 -12.09
C GLY A 597 2.82 47.78 -11.42
N SER A 598 1.73 48.37 -11.92
CA SER A 598 0.42 48.28 -11.26
C SER A 598 -0.22 46.90 -11.37
N LEU A 599 0.04 46.15 -12.44
CA LEU A 599 -0.47 44.78 -12.59
C LEU A 599 0.37 43.81 -11.76
N LEU A 600 1.70 43.90 -11.86
CA LEU A 600 2.61 43.02 -11.13
C LEU A 600 2.40 43.11 -9.62
N LYS A 601 2.16 44.32 -9.10
CA LYS A 601 1.86 44.55 -7.68
C LYS A 601 0.63 43.79 -7.18
N CYS A 602 -0.34 43.47 -8.04
CA CYS A 602 -1.53 42.69 -7.67
C CYS A 602 -1.21 41.21 -7.41
N LEU A 603 -0.20 40.65 -8.07
CA LEU A 603 0.17 39.22 -7.97
C LEU A 603 1.41 38.96 -7.13
N ASP A 604 2.33 39.92 -7.04
CA ASP A 604 3.61 39.78 -6.33
C ASP A 604 3.44 39.84 -4.79
N ARG A 605 2.70 38.88 -4.23
CA ARG A 605 2.38 38.71 -2.81
C ARG A 605 1.97 37.26 -2.51
N GLU A 606 1.85 36.90 -1.23
CA GLU A 606 1.68 35.49 -0.80
C GLU A 606 0.30 34.87 -1.12
N ASN A 607 -0.80 35.64 -0.96
CA ASN A 607 -2.17 35.14 -1.13
C ASN A 607 -3.05 36.17 -1.87
N PRO A 608 -2.78 36.45 -3.16
CA PRO A 608 -3.52 37.47 -3.89
C PRO A 608 -4.95 37.05 -4.29
N GLU A 609 -5.28 35.75 -4.29
CA GLU A 609 -6.48 35.20 -4.94
C GLU A 609 -7.82 35.71 -4.36
N GLY A 610 -7.83 36.21 -3.12
CA GLY A 610 -9.03 36.76 -2.46
C GLY A 610 -9.35 38.21 -2.81
N GLU A 611 -8.47 38.93 -3.52
CA GLU A 611 -8.65 40.34 -3.83
C GLU A 611 -9.26 40.54 -5.22
N ALA A 612 -10.24 41.45 -5.36
CA ALA A 612 -10.79 41.80 -6.68
C ALA A 612 -9.71 42.29 -7.67
N ALA A 613 -8.66 42.94 -7.14
CA ALA A 613 -7.51 43.41 -7.93
C ALA A 613 -6.70 42.30 -8.61
N TYR A 614 -6.69 41.10 -8.03
CA TYR A 614 -6.02 39.95 -8.61
C TYR A 614 -6.68 39.51 -9.92
N LYS A 615 -8.02 39.35 -9.88
CA LYS A 615 -8.79 38.97 -11.07
C LYS A 615 -8.72 40.03 -12.16
N ASP A 616 -8.86 41.30 -11.80
CA ASP A 616 -8.73 42.42 -12.74
C ASP A 616 -7.35 42.46 -13.43
N ALA A 617 -6.28 42.18 -12.67
CA ALA A 617 -4.92 42.15 -13.23
C ALA A 617 -4.73 40.97 -14.19
N LEU A 618 -5.26 39.79 -13.86
CA LEU A 618 -5.23 38.63 -14.75
C LEU A 618 -6.09 38.83 -16.02
N ASP A 619 -7.28 39.41 -15.87
CA ASP A 619 -8.15 39.74 -17.00
C ASP A 619 -7.51 40.81 -17.90
N THR A 620 -6.81 41.78 -17.32
CA THR A 620 -6.03 42.76 -18.08
C THR A 620 -4.85 42.12 -18.79
N ALA A 621 -4.08 41.28 -18.10
CA ALA A 621 -2.97 40.56 -18.69
C ALA A 621 -3.41 39.57 -19.79
N GLU A 622 -4.59 38.98 -19.69
CA GLU A 622 -5.19 38.14 -20.75
C GLU A 622 -5.45 38.93 -22.05
N LYS A 623 -5.69 40.23 -21.98
CA LYS A 623 -5.82 41.06 -23.19
C LYS A 623 -4.47 41.32 -23.88
N VAL A 624 -3.38 41.35 -23.11
CA VAL A 624 -2.02 41.56 -23.62
C VAL A 624 -1.38 40.24 -24.05
N LEU A 625 -1.54 39.18 -23.25
CA LEU A 625 -0.93 37.87 -23.47
C LEU A 625 -2.00 36.78 -23.37
N PRO A 626 -2.81 36.59 -24.42
CA PRO A 626 -3.98 35.71 -24.37
C PRO A 626 -3.60 34.24 -24.29
N THR A 627 -4.01 33.54 -23.23
CA THR A 627 -3.72 32.10 -23.02
C THR A 627 -4.96 31.24 -22.76
N ARG A 628 -6.14 31.84 -22.51
CA ARG A 628 -7.38 31.10 -22.22
C ARG A 628 -7.91 30.37 -23.45
N TRP A 629 -7.53 29.12 -23.63
CA TRP A 629 -7.81 28.35 -24.85
C TRP A 629 -9.13 27.59 -24.86
N GLN A 630 -9.85 27.48 -23.73
CA GLN A 630 -11.13 26.73 -23.66
C GLN A 630 -12.16 27.22 -24.69
N GLN A 631 -12.28 28.53 -24.87
CA GLN A 631 -13.19 29.16 -25.84
C GLN A 631 -12.46 29.68 -27.09
N ALA A 632 -11.13 29.64 -27.09
CA ALA A 632 -10.28 30.18 -28.15
C ALA A 632 -9.07 29.26 -28.41
N PRO A 633 -9.27 28.10 -29.08
CA PRO A 633 -8.23 27.08 -29.29
C PRO A 633 -6.91 27.58 -29.87
N GLN A 634 -6.92 28.67 -30.64
CA GLN A 634 -5.73 29.33 -31.18
C GLN A 634 -4.73 29.81 -30.13
N ARG A 635 -5.16 29.98 -28.87
CA ARG A 635 -4.30 30.42 -27.75
C ARG A 635 -3.49 29.27 -27.11
N LEU A 636 -3.71 28.04 -27.56
CA LEU A 636 -3.09 26.84 -26.99
C LEU A 636 -1.55 26.87 -27.06
N GLN A 637 -1.00 27.39 -28.16
CA GLN A 637 0.44 27.53 -28.32
C GLN A 637 1.04 28.49 -27.29
N THR A 638 0.45 29.70 -27.19
CA THR A 638 0.85 30.73 -26.22
C THR A 638 0.82 30.18 -24.79
N PHE A 639 -0.23 29.43 -24.43
CA PHE A 639 -0.35 28.78 -23.13
C PHE A 639 0.82 27.82 -22.85
N TYR A 640 1.09 26.87 -23.75
CA TYR A 640 2.13 25.86 -23.51
C TYR A 640 3.56 26.43 -23.57
N THR A 641 3.83 27.41 -24.42
CA THR A 641 5.13 28.10 -24.45
C THR A 641 5.37 28.83 -23.12
N LEU A 642 4.38 29.58 -22.64
CA LEU A 642 4.49 30.28 -21.35
C LEU A 642 4.55 29.30 -20.16
N TRP A 643 3.82 28.18 -20.21
CA TRP A 643 3.88 27.11 -19.21
C TRP A 643 5.28 26.49 -19.11
N ASP A 644 5.91 26.20 -20.25
CA ASP A 644 7.28 25.67 -20.29
C ASP A 644 8.27 26.67 -19.65
N HIS A 645 8.14 27.97 -19.93
CA HIS A 645 8.96 28.99 -19.27
C HIS A 645 8.70 29.09 -17.75
N ALA A 646 7.45 28.97 -17.32
CA ALA A 646 7.09 28.97 -15.91
C ALA A 646 7.66 27.76 -15.15
N GLU A 647 7.67 26.58 -15.77
CA GLU A 647 8.28 25.38 -15.19
C GLU A 647 9.80 25.55 -15.03
N VAL A 648 10.47 26.10 -16.05
CA VAL A 648 11.91 26.40 -15.97
C VAL A 648 12.19 27.46 -14.90
N ALA A 649 11.36 28.50 -14.82
CA ALA A 649 11.48 29.53 -13.79
C ALA A 649 11.35 28.93 -12.38
N LYS A 650 10.35 28.08 -12.13
CA LYS A 650 10.18 27.35 -10.86
C LYS A 650 11.43 26.53 -10.52
N LEU A 651 11.93 25.74 -11.47
CA LEU A 651 13.08 24.87 -11.24
C LEU A 651 14.38 25.64 -11.02
N LYS A 652 14.55 26.83 -11.63
CA LYS A 652 15.74 27.68 -11.46
C LYS A 652 15.67 28.50 -10.17
N LEU A 653 14.54 29.16 -9.92
CA LEU A 653 14.35 30.04 -8.75
C LEU A 653 14.16 29.24 -7.45
N GLY A 654 13.64 28.02 -7.53
CA GLY A 654 13.44 27.14 -6.38
C GLY A 654 14.69 26.37 -5.92
N GLN A 655 15.85 26.58 -6.54
CA GLN A 655 17.11 25.97 -6.12
C GLN A 655 17.60 26.57 -4.79
N LYS A 656 18.50 25.85 -4.14
CA LYS A 656 19.21 26.37 -2.98
C LYS A 656 20.12 27.53 -3.43
N SER A 657 20.10 28.64 -2.69
CA SER A 657 20.96 29.79 -2.97
C SER A 657 22.43 29.36 -3.06
N PRO A 658 23.20 29.87 -4.04
CA PRO A 658 24.61 29.54 -4.16
C PRO A 658 25.41 30.03 -2.95
N ALA A 659 26.57 29.41 -2.69
CA ALA A 659 27.40 29.72 -1.51
C ALA A 659 27.94 31.17 -1.47
N ASP A 660 28.01 31.82 -2.64
CA ASP A 660 28.40 33.23 -2.78
C ASP A 660 27.24 34.21 -2.51
N ASN A 661 26.05 33.71 -2.14
CA ASN A 661 24.81 34.46 -1.96
C ASN A 661 24.37 35.28 -3.18
N SER A 662 24.79 34.90 -4.39
CA SER A 662 24.31 35.52 -5.62
C SER A 662 22.79 35.33 -5.75
N PRO A 663 22.03 36.39 -6.14
CA PRO A 663 20.59 36.29 -6.27
C PRO A 663 20.23 35.36 -7.43
N LEU A 664 19.38 34.37 -7.16
CA LEU A 664 18.80 33.54 -8.20
C LEU A 664 17.78 34.37 -9.00
N THR A 665 18.03 34.49 -10.29
CA THR A 665 17.15 35.22 -11.23
C THR A 665 16.81 34.35 -12.44
N PHE A 666 15.62 34.55 -12.97
CA PHE A 666 15.16 33.97 -14.21
C PHE A 666 14.76 35.09 -15.16
N THR A 667 15.39 35.13 -16.33
CA THR A 667 15.17 36.20 -17.31
C THR A 667 14.61 35.60 -18.59
N ILE A 668 13.53 36.19 -19.08
CA ILE A 668 13.03 35.97 -20.44
C ILE A 668 13.58 37.07 -21.33
N SER A 669 14.22 36.66 -22.42
CA SER A 669 14.82 37.58 -23.40
C SER A 669 13.78 38.14 -24.38
N GLU A 670 14.17 39.18 -25.12
CA GLU A 670 13.39 39.73 -26.23
C GLU A 670 12.93 38.65 -27.20
N GLN A 671 13.84 37.76 -27.63
CA GLN A 671 13.52 36.71 -28.59
C GLN A 671 12.38 35.81 -28.09
N GLN A 672 12.39 35.46 -26.80
CA GLN A 672 11.37 34.62 -26.19
C GLN A 672 10.04 35.38 -26.01
N ILE A 673 10.08 36.66 -25.63
CA ILE A 673 8.88 37.52 -25.56
C ILE A 673 8.26 37.68 -26.96
N SER A 674 9.08 37.94 -27.97
CA SER A 674 8.68 38.08 -29.37
C SER A 674 8.07 36.80 -29.93
N GLU A 675 8.60 35.63 -29.56
CA GLU A 675 8.00 34.34 -29.91
C GLU A 675 6.57 34.23 -29.36
N ILE A 676 6.35 34.51 -28.07
CA ILE A 676 5.04 34.40 -27.42
C ILE A 676 4.04 35.43 -28.01
N LEU A 677 4.49 36.64 -28.30
CA LEU A 677 3.64 37.70 -28.87
C LEU A 677 3.27 37.43 -30.33
N THR A 678 4.19 36.86 -31.11
CA THR A 678 3.93 36.46 -32.49
C THR A 678 2.81 35.42 -32.56
N GLN A 679 2.80 34.45 -31.64
CA GLN A 679 1.73 33.45 -31.50
C GLN A 679 0.37 34.08 -31.16
N SER A 680 0.38 35.26 -30.54
CA SER A 680 -0.82 36.03 -30.14
C SER A 680 -1.22 37.11 -31.16
N ALA A 681 -0.60 37.12 -32.34
CA ALA A 681 -0.76 38.12 -33.39
C ALA A 681 -0.55 39.57 -32.92
N ILE A 682 0.33 39.77 -31.93
CA ILE A 682 0.75 41.09 -31.46
C ILE A 682 2.08 41.40 -32.09
N LYS A 683 2.09 42.40 -32.98
CA LYS A 683 3.31 42.94 -33.56
C LYS A 683 3.77 44.12 -32.73
N PHE A 684 5.08 44.21 -32.53
CA PHE A 684 5.69 45.36 -31.92
C PHE A 684 7.07 45.60 -32.53
N GLN A 685 7.55 46.85 -32.47
CA GLN A 685 8.91 47.20 -32.85
C GLN A 685 9.64 47.77 -31.64
N ALA A 686 10.76 47.15 -31.28
CA ALA A 686 11.65 47.61 -30.23
C ALA A 686 12.60 48.68 -30.76
N ARG A 687 12.78 49.80 -30.03
CA ARG A 687 13.86 50.75 -30.34
C ARG A 687 15.24 50.19 -29.98
N ASN A 688 15.32 49.43 -28.90
CA ASN A 688 16.50 48.68 -28.51
C ASN A 688 16.10 47.25 -28.06
N PRO A 689 16.39 46.21 -28.85
CA PRO A 689 16.05 44.82 -28.49
C PRO A 689 16.70 44.35 -27.17
N GLU A 690 17.91 44.82 -26.84
CA GLU A 690 18.62 44.41 -25.62
C GLU A 690 17.97 44.94 -24.34
N SER A 691 17.13 45.98 -24.43
CA SER A 691 16.37 46.51 -23.28
C SER A 691 15.07 45.74 -23.01
N ILE A 692 14.70 44.79 -23.86
CA ILE A 692 13.49 43.99 -23.70
C ILE A 692 13.83 42.70 -22.98
N SER A 693 13.61 42.71 -21.67
CA SER A 693 13.70 41.51 -20.87
C SER A 693 12.82 41.63 -19.64
N VAL A 694 12.30 40.49 -19.20
CA VAL A 694 11.56 40.38 -17.94
C VAL A 694 12.35 39.46 -17.03
N THR A 695 12.74 39.98 -15.87
CA THR A 695 13.45 39.19 -14.86
C THR A 695 12.56 38.97 -13.65
N LEU A 696 12.40 37.71 -13.27
CA LEU A 696 11.85 37.30 -11.99
C LEU A 696 12.99 36.97 -11.03
N ASP A 697 12.89 37.42 -9.79
CA ASP A 697 13.82 37.07 -8.74
C ASP A 697 13.27 35.95 -7.83
N ASN A 698 14.16 35.41 -7.00
CA ASN A 698 13.83 34.37 -6.03
C ASN A 698 12.74 34.82 -5.02
N GLN A 699 12.73 36.09 -4.59
CA GLN A 699 11.75 36.55 -3.60
C GLN A 699 10.33 36.59 -4.18
N GLN A 700 10.19 36.99 -5.45
CA GLN A 700 8.92 36.93 -6.18
C GLN A 700 8.41 35.50 -6.29
N PHE A 701 9.30 34.56 -6.64
CA PHE A 701 8.99 33.14 -6.64
C PHE A 701 8.55 32.65 -5.25
N GLU A 702 9.29 32.99 -4.20
CA GLU A 702 8.96 32.60 -2.83
C GLU A 702 7.58 33.09 -2.43
N ARG A 703 7.24 34.36 -2.69
CA ARG A 703 5.92 34.91 -2.38
C ARG A 703 4.80 34.08 -3.01
N VAL A 704 4.86 33.81 -4.32
CA VAL A 704 3.78 33.08 -4.99
C VAL A 704 3.74 31.59 -4.65
N ALA A 705 4.87 30.96 -4.35
CA ALA A 705 4.96 29.53 -4.05
C ALA A 705 4.64 29.18 -2.58
N THR A 706 4.87 30.12 -1.66
CA THR A 706 4.81 29.89 -0.20
C THR A 706 3.49 29.31 0.26
N SER A 707 2.36 29.85 -0.20
CA SER A 707 1.03 29.44 0.26
C SER A 707 0.72 27.96 -0.05
N ALA A 708 0.99 27.50 -1.27
CA ALA A 708 0.80 26.09 -1.64
C ALA A 708 1.73 25.15 -0.84
N ILE A 709 2.97 25.56 -0.57
CA ILE A 709 3.93 24.78 0.23
C ILE A 709 3.50 24.74 1.70
N LYS A 710 3.04 25.87 2.27
CA LYS A 710 2.50 25.93 3.62
C LYS A 710 1.24 25.08 3.78
N GLU A 711 0.38 25.02 2.77
CA GLU A 711 -0.78 24.13 2.75
C GLU A 711 -0.34 22.66 2.88
N ALA A 712 0.59 22.20 2.04
CA ALA A 712 1.06 20.81 2.07
C ALA A 712 1.73 20.44 3.41
N ILE A 713 2.60 21.31 3.92
CA ILE A 713 3.28 21.13 5.22
C ILE A 713 2.28 21.23 6.38
N GLY A 714 1.25 22.09 6.26
CA GLY A 714 0.18 22.24 7.23
C GLY A 714 -0.64 20.97 7.38
N ILE A 715 -0.94 20.26 6.30
CA ILE A 715 -1.60 18.94 6.33
C ILE A 715 -0.71 17.93 7.07
N ALA A 716 0.60 17.88 6.76
CA ALA A 716 1.55 16.98 7.42
C ALA A 716 1.64 17.24 8.93
N LYS A 717 1.76 18.50 9.32
CA LYS A 717 1.77 18.95 10.71
C LYS A 717 0.47 18.62 11.43
N GLY A 718 -0.68 18.92 10.80
CA GLY A 718 -2.00 18.62 11.37
C GLY A 718 -2.21 17.13 11.61
N LEU A 719 -1.79 16.28 10.66
CA LEU A 719 -1.79 14.83 10.82
C LEU A 719 -0.92 14.41 12.02
N MET A 720 0.35 14.83 12.04
CA MET A 720 1.29 14.51 13.12
C MET A 720 0.75 14.91 14.50
N GLU A 721 0.35 16.18 14.67
CA GLU A 721 -0.08 16.73 15.95
C GLU A 721 -1.40 16.09 16.43
N SER A 722 -2.31 15.75 15.51
CA SER A 722 -3.58 15.10 15.87
C SER A 722 -3.41 13.65 16.33
N ARG A 723 -2.42 12.94 15.78
CA ARG A 723 -2.23 11.49 16.04
C ARG A 723 -1.30 11.21 17.21
N LEU A 724 -0.35 12.10 17.49
CA LEU A 724 0.64 11.92 18.55
C LEU A 724 0.26 12.64 19.86
N ARG A 725 -0.84 13.40 19.87
CA ARG A 725 -1.37 14.02 21.10
C ARG A 725 -1.84 12.96 22.10
N PRO A 726 -1.45 13.03 23.39
CA PRO A 726 -1.93 12.12 24.42
C PRO A 726 -3.46 12.20 24.57
N GLN A 727 -4.14 11.06 24.67
CA GLN A 727 -5.59 11.01 24.84
C GLN A 727 -6.04 11.24 26.30
N GLU A 728 -5.15 11.12 27.29
CA GLU A 728 -5.43 11.34 28.72
C GLU A 728 -4.28 12.08 29.41
N SER A 729 -4.60 12.95 30.38
CA SER A 729 -3.66 13.76 31.16
C SER A 729 -2.87 12.97 32.22
N THR A 730 -2.83 11.64 32.12
CA THR A 730 -2.26 10.71 33.11
C THR A 730 -0.99 9.99 32.65
N THR A 731 -0.54 10.17 31.41
CA THR A 731 0.73 9.63 30.92
C THR A 731 1.92 10.55 31.22
N ASP A 732 2.98 9.96 31.79
CA ASP A 732 4.27 10.57 32.10
C ASP A 732 4.74 11.57 31.05
N SER A 733 5.07 12.79 31.49
CA SER A 733 5.58 13.88 30.64
C SER A 733 6.91 13.56 29.93
N LEU A 734 7.57 12.45 30.27
CA LEU A 734 8.78 11.96 29.60
C LEU A 734 8.49 11.15 28.31
N ASN A 735 7.30 10.57 28.13
CA ASN A 735 6.96 9.71 26.98
C ASN A 735 6.01 10.40 26.00
N THR A 736 6.40 11.57 25.50
CA THR A 736 5.68 12.18 24.38
C THR A 736 5.96 11.37 23.12
N HIS A 737 4.93 10.80 22.49
CA HIS A 737 5.07 10.17 21.17
C HIS A 737 5.50 11.25 20.18
N LYS A 738 6.62 11.05 19.47
CA LYS A 738 7.17 11.99 18.49
C LYS A 738 7.41 11.28 17.18
N VAL A 739 7.45 12.04 16.08
CA VAL A 739 7.98 11.53 14.82
C VAL A 739 9.50 11.38 14.98
N ASP A 740 9.95 10.14 14.84
CA ASP A 740 11.36 9.75 14.96
C ASP A 740 12.06 9.76 13.61
N TRP A 741 11.31 9.67 12.51
CA TRP A 741 11.83 9.67 11.16
C TRP A 741 10.87 10.37 10.19
N LEU A 742 11.38 11.39 9.48
CA LEU A 742 10.67 12.09 8.41
C LEU A 742 11.23 11.67 7.05
N ILE A 743 10.38 11.11 6.20
CA ILE A 743 10.72 10.75 4.82
C ILE A 743 10.07 11.77 3.89
N LEU A 744 10.88 12.38 3.04
CA LEU A 744 10.44 13.28 1.98
C LEU A 744 10.53 12.55 0.65
N SER A 745 9.43 12.53 -0.10
CA SER A 745 9.32 11.96 -1.45
C SER A 745 8.68 12.96 -2.41
N GLY A 746 8.74 12.66 -3.70
CA GLY A 746 8.23 13.53 -4.75
C GLY A 746 9.19 14.64 -5.15
N LYS A 747 9.15 15.01 -6.44
CA LYS A 747 10.09 15.98 -7.04
C LYS A 747 9.92 17.40 -6.48
N THR A 748 8.75 17.75 -5.95
CA THR A 748 8.50 19.08 -5.40
C THR A 748 9.22 19.29 -4.07
N CYS A 749 9.50 18.22 -3.31
CA CYS A 749 10.34 18.28 -2.11
C CYS A 749 11.80 18.69 -2.38
N ASN A 750 12.22 18.75 -3.65
CA ASN A 750 13.55 19.27 -4.02
C ASN A 750 13.66 20.80 -3.93
N LEU A 751 12.54 21.52 -3.90
CA LEU A 751 12.55 22.97 -3.76
C LEU A 751 13.13 23.37 -2.39
N ASP A 752 14.08 24.29 -2.37
CA ASP A 752 14.72 24.74 -1.12
C ASP A 752 13.70 25.33 -0.12
N LEU A 753 12.69 26.02 -0.65
CA LEU A 753 11.60 26.60 0.11
C LEU A 753 10.80 25.55 0.91
N VAL A 754 10.63 24.34 0.38
CA VAL A 754 9.97 23.22 1.10
C VAL A 754 10.78 22.85 2.34
N LYS A 755 12.09 22.66 2.19
CA LYS A 755 12.99 22.30 3.31
C LYS A 755 13.00 23.38 4.39
N ARG A 756 13.05 24.67 3.99
CA ARG A 756 12.99 25.80 4.91
C ARG A 756 11.66 25.88 5.66
N HIS A 757 10.53 25.69 4.99
CA HIS A 757 9.24 25.73 5.68
C HIS A 757 9.02 24.51 6.58
N ILE A 758 9.48 23.32 6.19
CA ILE A 758 9.47 22.15 7.08
C ILE A 758 10.27 22.47 8.34
N TYR A 759 11.48 23.03 8.20
CA TYR A 759 12.26 23.49 9.36
C TYR A 759 11.49 24.47 10.22
N GLN A 760 10.93 25.53 9.64
CA GLN A 760 10.21 26.59 10.36
C GLN A 760 8.97 26.08 11.10
N GLU A 761 8.23 25.13 10.52
CA GLU A 761 6.99 24.62 11.11
C GLU A 761 7.24 23.48 12.10
N PHE A 762 8.11 22.53 11.75
CA PHE A 762 8.30 21.33 12.55
C PHE A 762 9.20 21.59 13.76
N SER A 763 10.17 22.52 13.67
CA SER A 763 11.00 22.91 14.83
C SER A 763 10.20 23.54 15.97
N LYS A 764 9.01 24.06 15.68
CA LYS A 764 8.09 24.63 16.68
C LYS A 764 7.14 23.61 17.30
N SER A 765 7.02 22.42 16.71
CA SER A 765 6.09 21.40 17.17
C SER A 765 6.70 20.54 18.29
N PRO A 766 6.00 20.28 19.41
CA PRO A 766 6.53 19.41 20.47
C PRO A 766 6.63 17.93 20.05
N TYR A 767 5.99 17.56 18.93
CA TYR A 767 5.93 16.19 18.41
C TYR A 767 7.02 15.87 17.37
N PHE A 768 7.96 16.80 17.14
CA PHE A 768 9.11 16.58 16.26
C PHE A 768 10.37 17.17 16.89
N VAL A 769 11.47 16.42 16.89
CA VAL A 769 12.78 16.94 17.31
C VAL A 769 13.63 17.10 16.06
N TRP A 770 14.04 18.35 15.78
CA TRP A 770 14.86 18.61 14.62
C TRP A 770 16.21 17.90 14.72
N ASN A 771 16.42 16.93 13.83
CA ASN A 771 17.68 16.24 13.66
C ASN A 771 17.83 15.91 12.16
N PRO A 772 18.80 16.51 11.45
CA PRO A 772 19.01 16.24 10.03
C PRO A 772 19.19 14.75 9.69
N GLU A 773 19.80 13.96 10.58
CA GLU A 773 19.99 12.51 10.40
C GLU A 773 18.67 11.72 10.44
N ARG A 774 17.60 12.33 10.96
CA ARG A 774 16.24 11.76 11.01
C ARG A 774 15.36 12.25 9.87
N ILE A 775 15.91 12.98 8.90
CA ILE A 775 15.18 13.48 7.73
C ILE A 775 15.81 12.87 6.49
N THR A 776 15.05 12.06 5.77
CA THR A 776 15.52 11.39 4.55
C THR A 776 14.90 12.06 3.32
N PHE A 777 15.75 12.52 2.41
CA PHE A 777 15.36 12.96 1.08
C PHE A 777 16.45 12.54 0.08
N VAL A 778 16.14 11.57 -0.79
CA VAL A 778 17.09 11.06 -1.79
C VAL A 778 16.54 11.32 -3.18
N LEU A 779 17.04 12.38 -3.81
CA LEU A 779 16.52 12.91 -5.08
C LEU A 779 16.37 11.81 -6.15
N GLU A 780 17.39 10.97 -6.31
CA GLU A 780 17.46 9.88 -7.28
C GLU A 780 16.28 8.89 -7.20
N PHE A 781 15.76 8.65 -5.98
CA PHE A 781 14.70 7.67 -5.75
C PHE A 781 13.31 8.28 -5.55
N THR A 782 13.17 9.61 -5.59
CA THR A 782 11.89 10.30 -5.32
C THR A 782 10.73 9.87 -6.23
N LYS A 783 11.01 9.29 -7.41
CA LYS A 783 9.99 8.73 -8.30
C LYS A 783 9.95 7.21 -8.35
N LEU A 784 11.09 6.56 -8.19
CA LEU A 784 11.15 5.10 -8.18
C LEU A 784 10.61 4.50 -6.87
N ALA A 785 10.70 5.23 -5.75
CA ALA A 785 10.34 4.72 -4.42
C ALA A 785 8.93 4.15 -4.35
N THR A 786 7.97 4.76 -5.05
CA THR A 786 6.57 4.32 -5.08
C THR A 786 6.43 2.94 -5.74
N SER A 787 6.85 2.78 -7.00
CA SER A 787 6.72 1.50 -7.70
C SER A 787 7.61 0.41 -7.11
N ALA A 788 8.85 0.73 -6.72
CA ALA A 788 9.76 -0.22 -6.11
C ALA A 788 9.29 -0.66 -4.72
N GLY A 789 8.78 0.27 -3.91
CA GLY A 789 8.22 -0.01 -2.59
C GLY A 789 6.99 -0.92 -2.66
N ALA A 790 6.07 -0.66 -3.59
CA ALA A 790 4.91 -1.50 -3.82
C ALA A 790 5.30 -2.91 -4.30
N CYS A 791 6.26 -3.00 -5.22
CA CYS A 791 6.76 -4.29 -5.73
C CYS A 791 7.42 -5.12 -4.62
N TYR A 792 8.21 -4.47 -3.75
CA TYR A 792 8.85 -5.11 -2.61
C TYR A 792 7.85 -5.49 -1.51
N ALA A 793 6.84 -4.66 -1.25
CA ALA A 793 5.77 -4.96 -0.30
C ALA A 793 5.02 -6.25 -0.67
N GLU A 794 4.75 -6.43 -1.96
CA GLU A 794 4.10 -7.62 -2.48
C GLU A 794 5.02 -8.86 -2.39
N LYS A 795 6.32 -8.69 -2.64
CA LYS A 795 7.33 -9.73 -2.41
C LYS A 795 7.31 -10.23 -0.97
N LEU A 796 7.36 -9.31 -0.01
CA LEU A 796 7.32 -9.64 1.42
C LEU A 796 5.99 -10.29 1.83
N ARG A 797 4.88 -9.86 1.21
CA ARG A 797 3.57 -10.46 1.48
C ARG A 797 3.50 -11.92 1.04
N ARG A 798 4.08 -12.26 -0.12
CA ARG A 798 4.05 -13.62 -0.70
C ARG A 798 5.14 -14.55 -0.16
N LEU A 799 6.32 -14.01 0.16
CA LEU A 799 7.49 -14.78 0.62
C LEU A 799 7.66 -14.65 2.15
N ARG A 800 6.81 -15.35 2.92
CA ARG A 800 6.92 -15.43 4.38
C ARG A 800 7.74 -16.66 4.78
N PHE A 801 8.59 -16.51 5.79
CA PHE A 801 9.36 -17.60 6.38
C PHE A 801 8.83 -17.88 7.78
N ASP A 802 8.72 -19.15 8.15
CA ASP A 802 8.38 -19.52 9.52
C ASP A 802 9.62 -19.37 10.44
N PRO A 803 9.47 -18.87 11.68
CA PRO A 803 10.58 -18.76 12.63
C PRO A 803 11.27 -20.10 12.93
N GLU A 804 10.53 -21.20 13.02
CA GLU A 804 11.09 -22.54 13.29
C GLU A 804 11.87 -23.06 12.09
N GLU A 805 11.36 -22.86 10.87
CA GLU A 805 12.07 -23.22 9.62
C GLU A 805 13.38 -22.43 9.45
N SER A 806 13.47 -21.25 10.07
CA SER A 806 14.65 -20.38 10.02
C SER A 806 15.81 -20.82 10.92
N LYS A 807 15.61 -21.76 11.85
CA LYS A 807 16.64 -22.18 12.84
C LYS A 807 17.99 -22.56 12.22
N GLY A 808 17.98 -23.19 11.04
CA GLY A 808 19.21 -23.55 10.32
C GLY A 808 20.05 -22.36 9.88
N LEU A 809 19.41 -21.26 9.47
CA LEU A 809 20.10 -20.00 9.11
C LEU A 809 20.57 -19.24 10.35
N LEU A 810 19.75 -19.24 11.42
CA LEU A 810 20.10 -18.60 12.69
C LEU A 810 21.36 -19.22 13.32
N ARG A 811 21.51 -20.56 13.25
CA ARG A 811 22.74 -21.26 13.69
C ARG A 811 23.99 -20.82 12.93
N LYS A 812 23.85 -20.38 11.68
CA LYS A 812 24.94 -19.83 10.87
C LYS A 812 25.21 -18.34 11.15
N GLY A 813 24.51 -17.73 12.11
CA GLY A 813 24.70 -16.33 12.51
C GLY A 813 23.95 -15.34 11.63
N ALA A 814 23.10 -15.81 10.71
CA ALA A 814 22.30 -14.93 9.85
C ALA A 814 21.05 -14.45 10.60
N ASN A 815 20.86 -13.13 10.69
CA ASN A 815 19.58 -12.59 11.14
C ASN A 815 18.50 -12.76 10.07
N GLN A 816 17.26 -12.98 10.50
CA GLN A 816 16.08 -13.01 9.65
C GLN A 816 15.12 -11.87 10.05
N LEU A 817 14.42 -11.33 9.06
CA LEU A 817 13.45 -10.25 9.25
C LEU A 817 12.17 -10.58 8.50
N GLU A 818 11.08 -10.75 9.25
CA GLU A 818 9.72 -10.78 8.73
C GLU A 818 9.13 -9.36 8.80
N ILE A 819 8.47 -8.91 7.74
CA ILE A 819 7.70 -7.66 7.75
C ILE A 819 6.23 -7.98 7.57
N ASP A 820 5.42 -7.69 8.60
CA ASP A 820 3.99 -7.96 8.57
C ASP A 820 3.20 -6.84 7.91
N VAL A 821 3.40 -6.70 6.60
CA VAL A 821 2.79 -5.63 5.79
C VAL A 821 1.26 -5.61 5.91
N LYS A 822 0.61 -6.74 6.22
CA LYS A 822 -0.86 -6.80 6.38
C LYS A 822 -1.36 -5.94 7.53
N ASN A 823 -0.54 -5.71 8.55
CA ASN A 823 -0.90 -4.92 9.73
C ASN A 823 -1.17 -3.44 9.42
N LEU A 824 -0.69 -2.93 8.27
CA LEU A 824 -1.04 -1.60 7.76
C LEU A 824 -2.55 -1.44 7.49
N PHE A 825 -3.26 -2.55 7.24
CA PHE A 825 -4.68 -2.56 6.86
C PHE A 825 -5.62 -2.91 8.02
N TYR A 826 -5.10 -3.12 9.23
CA TYR A 826 -5.91 -3.46 10.40
C TYR A 826 -6.38 -2.24 11.18
N TYR A 827 -6.07 -1.03 10.71
CA TYR A 827 -6.36 0.22 11.40
C TYR A 827 -6.98 1.22 10.44
N LEU A 828 -8.01 1.94 10.89
CA LEU A 828 -8.61 3.00 10.10
C LEU A 828 -7.63 4.17 9.91
N PRO A 829 -7.45 4.68 8.69
CA PRO A 829 -6.45 5.70 8.40
C PRO A 829 -6.93 7.14 8.66
N CYS A 830 -8.23 7.38 8.83
CA CYS A 830 -8.80 8.71 8.98
C CYS A 830 -10.07 8.70 9.84
N ASN A 831 -10.56 9.88 10.24
CA ASN A 831 -11.84 9.98 10.95
C ASN A 831 -13.00 10.16 9.96
N PHE A 832 -14.17 9.68 10.35
CA PHE A 832 -15.43 9.90 9.64
C PHE A 832 -16.46 10.53 10.57
N LYS A 833 -17.16 11.54 10.07
CA LYS A 833 -18.19 12.28 10.81
C LYS A 833 -19.51 12.31 10.03
N ARG A 834 -20.63 12.18 10.75
CA ARG A 834 -21.98 12.35 10.21
C ARG A 834 -22.43 13.78 10.45
N LYS A 835 -22.94 14.43 9.42
CA LYS A 835 -23.62 15.73 9.55
C LYS A 835 -25.06 15.52 10.00
N THR A 836 -25.46 16.17 11.09
CA THR A 836 -26.83 16.14 11.61
C THR A 836 -27.71 17.19 10.93
N GLN A 837 -29.02 17.12 11.17
CA GLN A 837 -29.98 18.16 10.75
C GLN A 837 -29.67 19.54 11.36
N SER A 838 -29.04 19.60 12.55
CA SER A 838 -28.59 20.85 13.19
C SER A 838 -27.25 21.37 12.65
N ASN A 839 -26.71 20.76 11.58
CA ASN A 839 -25.37 20.99 11.04
C ASN A 839 -24.21 20.64 12.01
N GLU A 840 -24.48 19.90 13.08
CA GLU A 840 -23.44 19.37 13.96
C GLU A 840 -22.73 18.17 13.29
N LEU A 841 -21.43 17.99 13.57
CA LEU A 841 -20.63 16.89 13.02
C LEU A 841 -20.33 15.86 14.10
N LEU A 842 -21.07 14.76 14.11
CA LEU A 842 -20.92 13.68 15.08
C LEU A 842 -19.89 12.65 14.59
N PRO A 843 -18.91 12.25 15.41
CA PRO A 843 -17.94 11.22 15.03
C PRO A 843 -18.62 9.84 14.88
N ILE A 844 -18.30 9.16 13.78
CA ILE A 844 -18.72 7.78 13.49
C ILE A 844 -17.55 6.82 13.73
N PHE A 845 -16.43 7.08 13.06
CA PHE A 845 -15.20 6.31 13.14
C PHE A 845 -14.01 7.23 13.37
N LYS A 846 -12.99 6.71 14.05
CA LYS A 846 -11.76 7.45 14.36
C LYS A 846 -10.57 6.80 13.68
N ALA A 847 -9.58 7.60 13.26
CA ALA A 847 -8.32 7.04 12.78
C ALA A 847 -7.60 6.30 13.92
N GLY A 848 -6.90 5.22 13.59
CA GLY A 848 -6.30 4.28 14.53
C GLY A 848 -7.27 3.28 15.14
N GLN A 849 -8.57 3.32 14.80
CA GLN A 849 -9.53 2.32 15.23
C GLN A 849 -9.23 0.97 14.58
N GLU A 850 -9.13 -0.08 15.41
CA GLU A 850 -8.83 -1.43 14.96
C GLU A 850 -9.99 -2.05 14.17
N LEU A 851 -9.62 -2.81 13.14
CA LEU A 851 -10.51 -3.57 12.27
C LEU A 851 -10.33 -5.06 12.55
N TYR A 852 -11.44 -5.80 12.57
CA TYR A 852 -11.45 -7.23 12.84
C TYR A 852 -12.26 -7.98 11.80
N GLN A 853 -11.99 -9.28 11.67
CA GLN A 853 -12.90 -10.18 10.97
C GLN A 853 -14.21 -10.28 11.78
N LEU A 854 -15.34 -9.83 11.21
CA LEU A 854 -16.63 -9.83 11.92
C LEU A 854 -17.40 -11.14 11.77
N ALA A 855 -17.06 -11.97 10.79
CA ALA A 855 -17.66 -13.29 10.58
C ALA A 855 -16.68 -14.25 9.88
N PRO A 856 -16.79 -15.57 10.09
CA PRO A 856 -15.77 -16.54 9.66
C PRO A 856 -15.60 -16.64 8.14
N TRP A 857 -16.64 -16.34 7.37
CA TRP A 857 -16.61 -16.35 5.89
C TRP A 857 -16.14 -15.02 5.28
N GLU A 858 -15.96 -13.96 6.08
CA GLU A 858 -15.52 -12.67 5.55
C GLU A 858 -14.01 -12.66 5.32
N THR A 859 -13.59 -12.17 4.16
CA THR A 859 -12.19 -12.06 3.72
C THR A 859 -11.60 -10.66 3.91
N VAL A 860 -12.25 -9.81 4.71
CA VAL A 860 -11.83 -8.42 4.97
C VAL A 860 -12.02 -8.06 6.44
N ALA A 861 -11.13 -7.23 6.98
CA ALA A 861 -11.30 -6.66 8.31
C ALA A 861 -12.25 -5.45 8.29
N LYS A 862 -13.10 -5.32 9.30
CA LYS A 862 -14.14 -4.30 9.43
C LYS A 862 -14.35 -3.82 10.86
N VAL A 863 -15.12 -2.74 11.00
CA VAL A 863 -15.62 -2.27 12.29
C VAL A 863 -17.02 -1.67 12.14
N ARG A 864 -17.84 -1.77 13.20
CA ARG A 864 -19.21 -1.25 13.27
C ARG A 864 -19.34 -0.18 14.34
N THR A 865 -20.22 0.79 14.13
CA THR A 865 -20.66 1.70 15.19
C THR A 865 -21.68 1.03 16.11
N ASN A 866 -22.06 1.72 17.19
CA ASN A 866 -23.32 1.38 17.89
C ASN A 866 -24.54 1.73 17.03
N TRP A 867 -25.67 1.08 17.30
CA TRP A 867 -26.96 1.42 16.70
C TRP A 867 -27.45 2.80 17.17
N GLN A 868 -27.93 3.60 16.23
CA GLN A 868 -28.41 4.97 16.46
C GLN A 868 -29.75 5.19 15.76
N GLY A 869 -30.50 6.23 16.15
CA GLY A 869 -31.68 6.65 15.38
C GLY A 869 -31.30 7.09 13.96
N ILE A 870 -32.11 6.74 12.98
CA ILE A 870 -31.91 7.15 11.59
C ILE A 870 -32.23 8.65 11.40
N GLN A 871 -31.65 9.25 10.36
CA GLN A 871 -32.03 10.56 9.84
C GLN A 871 -32.52 10.41 8.39
N LEU A 872 -33.37 11.32 7.93
CA LEU A 872 -33.84 11.34 6.53
C LEU A 872 -32.69 11.51 5.52
N THR A 873 -31.59 12.14 5.92
CA THR A 873 -30.40 12.28 5.10
C THR A 873 -29.18 12.02 5.98
N ASN A 874 -28.40 11.00 5.65
CA ASN A 874 -27.16 10.69 6.37
C ASN A 874 -25.99 11.06 5.47
N ILE A 875 -25.37 12.21 5.72
CA ILE A 875 -24.21 12.70 4.97
C ILE A 875 -22.95 12.42 5.78
N ILE A 876 -22.02 11.68 5.19
CA ILE A 876 -20.77 11.27 5.80
C ILE A 876 -19.62 12.09 5.22
N TYR A 877 -18.83 12.71 6.10
CA TYR A 877 -17.61 13.42 5.77
C TYR A 877 -16.38 12.68 6.29
N ARG A 878 -15.34 12.61 5.48
CA ARG A 878 -13.97 12.28 5.91
C ARG A 878 -13.32 13.54 6.50
N GLN A 879 -12.65 13.38 7.64
CA GLN A 879 -11.84 14.43 8.26
C GLN A 879 -10.55 13.83 8.82
N ASP A 880 -9.41 14.16 8.22
CA ASP A 880 -8.13 13.52 8.55
C ASP A 880 -7.56 13.97 9.92
N TYR A 881 -7.80 15.22 10.31
CA TYR A 881 -7.41 15.82 11.60
C TYR A 881 -8.38 16.95 12.01
N GLU A 882 -8.37 17.37 13.29
CA GLU A 882 -9.41 18.24 13.89
C GLU A 882 -9.64 19.56 13.13
N ALA A 883 -8.56 20.21 12.69
CA ALA A 883 -8.59 21.46 11.92
C ALA A 883 -8.54 21.26 10.40
N GLY A 884 -8.63 20.02 9.92
CA GLY A 884 -8.55 19.69 8.50
C GLY A 884 -9.91 19.85 7.79
N ASP A 885 -9.84 20.05 6.48
CA ASP A 885 -11.02 20.21 5.63
C ASP A 885 -11.92 18.98 5.65
N LEU A 886 -13.22 19.23 5.56
CA LEU A 886 -14.25 18.18 5.45
C LEU A 886 -14.39 17.77 3.99
N ARG A 887 -14.22 16.47 3.72
CA ARG A 887 -14.43 15.91 2.39
C ARG A 887 -15.69 15.08 2.38
N LEU A 888 -16.65 15.42 1.52
CA LEU A 888 -17.86 14.62 1.35
C LEU A 888 -17.44 13.22 0.89
N TRP A 889 -17.82 12.20 1.66
CA TRP A 889 -17.45 10.81 1.38
C TRP A 889 -18.60 10.05 0.74
N GLY A 890 -19.80 10.25 1.26
CA GLY A 890 -21.00 9.63 0.72
C GLY A 890 -22.26 10.02 1.48
N SER A 891 -23.40 9.64 0.92
CA SER A 891 -24.71 9.89 1.51
C SER A 891 -25.61 8.67 1.44
N PHE A 892 -26.56 8.60 2.36
CA PHE A 892 -27.67 7.64 2.31
C PHE A 892 -29.00 8.40 2.39
N ASP A 893 -29.85 8.17 1.39
CA ASP A 893 -31.19 8.77 1.28
C ASP A 893 -32.21 7.96 2.11
N GLY A 894 -32.37 8.35 3.37
CA GLY A 894 -33.38 7.78 4.26
C GLY A 894 -34.80 8.19 3.89
N LYS A 895 -34.99 9.32 3.20
CA LYS A 895 -36.31 9.79 2.75
C LYS A 895 -36.86 8.88 1.66
N HIS A 896 -36.04 8.54 0.66
CA HIS A 896 -36.42 7.57 -0.38
C HIS A 896 -36.77 6.20 0.21
N LEU A 897 -36.02 5.74 1.22
CA LEU A 897 -36.32 4.50 1.93
C LEU A 897 -37.66 4.59 2.67
N MET A 898 -37.91 5.68 3.40
CA MET A 898 -39.16 5.91 4.12
C MET A 898 -40.37 5.87 3.17
N GLU A 899 -40.29 6.57 2.04
CA GLU A 899 -41.33 6.59 1.01
C GLU A 899 -41.58 5.20 0.45
N LYS A 900 -40.52 4.43 0.16
CA LYS A 900 -40.61 3.03 -0.29
C LYS A 900 -41.26 2.10 0.73
N LEU A 901 -40.98 2.29 2.02
CA LEU A 901 -41.58 1.47 3.09
C LEU A 901 -43.04 1.86 3.38
N GLY A 902 -43.49 3.02 2.88
CA GLY A 902 -44.82 3.57 3.16
C GLY A 902 -44.98 4.01 4.61
N MET A 903 -43.90 4.44 5.26
CA MET A 903 -43.90 4.91 6.65
C MET A 903 -44.06 6.43 6.73
N ASP A 904 -44.72 6.91 7.80
CA ASP A 904 -44.69 8.32 8.17
C ASP A 904 -43.31 8.72 8.73
N GLU A 905 -42.93 9.99 8.60
CA GLU A 905 -41.64 10.51 9.06
C GLU A 905 -41.42 10.30 10.57
N GLY A 906 -42.41 10.62 11.40
CA GLY A 906 -42.31 10.46 12.85
C GLY A 906 -42.21 8.99 13.26
N GLU A 907 -42.89 8.11 12.52
CA GLU A 907 -42.75 6.66 12.71
C GLU A 907 -41.37 6.15 12.32
N PHE A 908 -40.87 6.55 11.15
CA PHE A 908 -39.58 6.13 10.61
C PHE A 908 -38.42 6.54 11.51
N LEU A 909 -38.36 7.81 11.92
CA LEU A 909 -37.30 8.34 12.79
C LEU A 909 -37.30 7.70 14.19
N ARG A 910 -38.47 7.22 14.67
CA ARG A 910 -38.61 6.56 15.97
C ARG A 910 -38.28 5.07 15.93
N LYS A 911 -38.70 4.36 14.87
CA LYS A 911 -38.63 2.90 14.78
C LYS A 911 -37.37 2.38 14.10
N ILE A 912 -36.86 3.08 13.09
CA ILE A 912 -35.73 2.62 12.30
C ILE A 912 -34.43 3.10 12.94
N LYS A 913 -33.52 2.15 13.16
CA LYS A 913 -32.16 2.39 13.62
C LYS A 913 -31.18 2.16 12.47
N VAL A 914 -30.07 2.87 12.55
CA VAL A 914 -28.94 2.78 11.62
C VAL A 914 -27.66 2.44 12.38
N GLN A 915 -26.84 1.61 11.76
CA GLN A 915 -25.47 1.31 12.17
C GLN A 915 -24.58 1.43 10.94
N PHE A 916 -23.42 2.06 11.09
CA PHE A 916 -22.44 2.15 10.01
C PHE A 916 -21.41 1.03 10.19
N GLU A 917 -21.06 0.37 9.10
CA GLU A 917 -19.96 -0.60 9.01
C GLU A 917 -18.96 -0.08 7.99
N ILE A 918 -17.67 -0.12 8.32
CA ILE A 918 -16.59 0.24 7.39
C ILE A 918 -15.54 -0.87 7.36
N ASP A 919 -15.03 -1.18 6.18
CA ASP A 919 -13.94 -2.15 6.00
C ASP A 919 -12.56 -1.50 5.81
N GLN A 920 -11.51 -2.32 5.73
CA GLN A 920 -10.13 -1.89 5.47
C GLN A 920 -9.96 -1.17 4.12
N THR A 921 -10.88 -1.35 3.17
CA THR A 921 -10.91 -0.61 1.90
C THR A 921 -11.69 0.70 2.02
N LEU A 922 -12.12 1.08 3.22
CA LEU A 922 -12.94 2.24 3.54
C LEU A 922 -14.33 2.22 2.88
N GLN A 923 -14.81 1.04 2.46
CA GLN A 923 -16.15 0.87 1.94
C GLN A 923 -17.16 0.90 3.10
N PHE A 924 -18.20 1.73 2.95
CA PHE A 924 -19.27 1.82 3.92
C PHE A 924 -20.44 0.91 3.55
N SER A 925 -20.93 0.17 4.54
CA SER A 925 -22.28 -0.39 4.53
C SER A 925 -23.13 0.33 5.56
N VAL A 926 -24.39 0.58 5.20
CA VAL A 926 -25.43 1.11 6.07
C VAL A 926 -26.32 -0.06 6.48
N LEU A 927 -26.25 -0.44 7.76
CA LEU A 927 -27.08 -1.48 8.34
C LEU A 927 -28.32 -0.84 8.96
N LEU A 928 -29.48 -1.35 8.61
CA LEU A 928 -30.78 -0.80 8.98
C LEU A 928 -31.60 -1.87 9.68
N CYS A 929 -32.30 -1.50 10.74
CA CYS A 929 -33.13 -2.41 11.51
C CYS A 929 -34.32 -1.65 12.09
N GLN A 930 -35.50 -2.26 12.09
CA GLN A 930 -36.58 -1.81 12.96
C GLN A 930 -36.31 -2.33 14.38
N GLY A 931 -36.30 -1.45 15.38
CA GLY A 931 -36.06 -1.85 16.77
C GLY A 931 -34.61 -2.24 17.06
N ASN A 932 -34.40 -3.33 17.82
CA ASN A 932 -33.07 -3.87 18.11
C ASN A 932 -32.78 -5.07 17.20
N PRO A 933 -31.54 -5.28 16.71
CA PRO A 933 -31.24 -6.41 15.83
C PRO A 933 -31.40 -7.76 16.52
N HIS A 934 -31.91 -8.73 15.78
CA HIS A 934 -31.91 -10.14 16.16
C HIS A 934 -30.68 -10.83 15.58
N TYR A 935 -30.31 -11.98 16.15
CA TYR A 935 -29.07 -12.69 15.81
C TYR A 935 -29.34 -14.08 15.27
N SER A 936 -28.49 -14.55 14.37
CA SER A 936 -28.54 -15.88 13.78
C SER A 936 -27.53 -16.80 14.47
N ILE A 937 -27.99 -17.96 14.94
CA ILE A 937 -27.18 -18.96 15.65
C ILE A 937 -27.13 -20.25 14.84
N ASP A 938 -25.92 -20.65 14.42
CA ASP A 938 -25.66 -21.85 13.60
C ASP A 938 -24.51 -22.73 14.13
N VAL A 939 -24.04 -22.47 15.34
CA VAL A 939 -22.86 -23.16 15.90
C VAL A 939 -23.25 -24.14 17.01
N PRO A 940 -22.56 -25.29 17.14
CA PRO A 940 -22.76 -26.19 18.26
C PRO A 940 -22.28 -25.54 19.58
N GLY A 941 -22.78 -26.04 20.71
CA GLY A 941 -22.42 -25.53 22.03
C GLY A 941 -22.32 -26.63 23.09
N ILE A 942 -21.90 -26.24 24.28
CA ILE A 942 -21.86 -27.10 25.47
C ILE A 942 -23.05 -26.79 26.37
N ASP A 943 -23.62 -27.83 26.97
CA ASP A 943 -24.74 -27.71 27.90
C ASP A 943 -24.23 -27.45 29.32
N VAL A 944 -24.48 -26.23 29.80
CA VAL A 944 -24.11 -25.80 31.16
C VAL A 944 -24.92 -26.54 32.22
N GLY A 945 -26.20 -26.83 31.95
CA GLY A 945 -27.10 -27.52 32.86
C GLY A 945 -26.63 -28.94 33.14
N SER A 946 -26.27 -29.68 32.08
CA SER A 946 -25.72 -31.03 32.19
C SER A 946 -24.45 -31.09 33.05
N ALA A 947 -23.55 -30.11 32.93
CA ALA A 947 -22.30 -30.06 33.69
C ALA A 947 -22.53 -29.77 35.19
N ILE A 948 -23.52 -28.93 35.52
CA ILE A 948 -23.83 -28.56 36.91
C ILE A 948 -24.62 -29.69 37.60
N SER A 949 -25.58 -30.30 36.91
CA SER A 949 -26.37 -31.44 37.43
C SER A 949 -25.51 -32.67 37.73
N ALA A 950 -24.39 -32.86 37.03
CA ALA A 950 -23.42 -33.91 37.33
C ALA A 950 -22.60 -33.63 38.62
N ALA A 951 -22.56 -32.38 39.08
CA ALA A 951 -21.75 -31.93 40.21
C ALA A 951 -22.55 -31.60 41.48
N SER A 952 -23.88 -31.39 41.40
CA SER A 952 -24.76 -31.09 42.54
C SER A 952 -26.24 -31.34 42.19
N GLU A 953 -27.01 -31.97 43.10
CA GLU A 953 -28.44 -32.26 42.90
C GLU A 953 -29.37 -31.03 43.02
N THR A 954 -28.85 -29.89 43.50
CA THR A 954 -29.63 -28.67 43.80
C THR A 954 -29.09 -27.44 43.05
N SER A 955 -29.16 -27.46 41.71
CA SER A 955 -28.80 -26.28 40.91
C SER A 955 -29.82 -25.14 41.08
N THR A 956 -29.40 -24.01 41.65
CA THR A 956 -30.23 -22.80 41.77
C THR A 956 -30.34 -22.01 40.47
N LEU A 957 -29.52 -22.35 39.46
CA LEU A 957 -29.36 -21.64 38.17
C LEU A 957 -30.42 -21.97 37.13
N PHE A 958 -31.12 -23.10 37.27
CA PHE A 958 -32.19 -23.51 36.35
C PHE A 958 -33.53 -23.58 37.11
N ALA A 959 -34.61 -23.20 36.44
CA ALA A 959 -35.99 -23.44 36.87
C ALA A 959 -36.78 -23.98 35.67
N ASP A 960 -37.53 -25.06 35.86
CA ASP A 960 -38.36 -25.69 34.82
C ASP A 960 -37.58 -26.02 33.52
N GLY A 961 -36.32 -26.43 33.64
CA GLY A 961 -35.46 -26.77 32.50
C GLY A 961 -34.98 -25.56 31.67
N LYS A 962 -35.18 -24.32 32.16
CA LYS A 962 -34.67 -23.08 31.56
C LYS A 962 -33.69 -22.40 32.50
N LEU A 963 -32.70 -21.74 31.92
CA LEU A 963 -31.76 -20.92 32.66
C LEU A 963 -32.52 -19.76 33.35
N LYS A 964 -32.31 -19.56 34.65
CA LYS A 964 -32.78 -18.35 35.32
C LYS A 964 -31.99 -17.18 34.79
N TRP A 965 -32.68 -16.18 34.26
CA TRP A 965 -32.06 -14.92 33.85
C TRP A 965 -31.68 -14.08 35.06
N ASN A 966 -30.84 -14.56 35.97
CA ASN A 966 -30.14 -13.72 36.93
C ASN A 966 -28.70 -13.42 36.47
N ILE A 967 -28.36 -13.77 35.22
CA ILE A 967 -27.05 -13.60 34.61
C ILE A 967 -27.07 -12.38 33.66
N ALA A 968 -25.96 -11.64 33.61
CA ALA A 968 -25.68 -10.46 32.80
C ALA A 968 -24.25 -10.55 32.21
N VAL A 969 -23.89 -9.58 31.37
CA VAL A 969 -22.53 -9.46 30.81
C VAL A 969 -21.61 -8.79 31.84
N GLU A 970 -20.35 -9.21 31.91
CA GLU A 970 -19.32 -8.75 32.86
C GLU A 970 -19.29 -7.23 33.08
N ARG A 971 -19.12 -6.81 34.35
CA ARG A 971 -18.74 -5.45 34.77
C ARG A 971 -17.39 -5.43 35.50
N PRO A 972 -16.60 -4.33 35.39
CA PRO A 972 -15.37 -4.19 36.17
C PRO A 972 -15.66 -4.11 37.68
N ASN A 973 -14.91 -4.89 38.49
CA ASN A 973 -14.84 -4.85 39.97
C ASN A 973 -16.09 -5.31 40.74
N LYS A 974 -16.34 -6.63 40.80
CA LYS A 974 -17.34 -7.23 41.69
C LYS A 974 -16.85 -8.53 42.34
N ASP A 975 -17.34 -8.83 43.54
CA ASP A 975 -17.15 -10.12 44.21
C ASP A 975 -17.90 -11.26 43.49
N LEU A 976 -17.24 -12.41 43.36
CA LEU A 976 -17.80 -13.60 42.71
C LEU A 976 -19.07 -14.11 43.40
N THR A 977 -20.06 -14.43 42.57
CA THR A 977 -21.39 -14.92 42.96
C THR A 977 -21.65 -16.30 42.32
N ASP A 978 -22.39 -17.16 43.03
CA ASP A 978 -22.77 -18.48 42.51
C ASP A 978 -23.51 -18.36 41.18
N GLY A 979 -22.93 -18.91 40.11
CA GLY A 979 -23.40 -18.81 38.73
C GLY A 979 -22.53 -18.01 37.77
N ASP A 980 -21.50 -17.31 38.27
CA ASP A 980 -20.53 -16.59 37.44
C ASP A 980 -19.76 -17.56 36.53
N ILE A 981 -19.63 -17.24 35.24
CA ILE A 981 -18.96 -18.08 34.25
C ILE A 981 -17.66 -17.41 33.80
N ALA A 982 -16.53 -18.11 33.87
CA ALA A 982 -15.20 -17.58 33.56
C ALA A 982 -14.33 -18.54 32.72
N VAL A 983 -13.29 -17.99 32.11
CA VAL A 983 -12.18 -18.72 31.45
C VAL A 983 -10.83 -18.32 32.09
N ASN A 984 -9.74 -18.99 31.71
CA ASN A 984 -8.39 -18.79 32.26
C ASN A 984 -8.24 -19.06 33.77
N VAL A 985 -9.14 -19.87 34.36
CA VAL A 985 -9.15 -20.15 35.81
C VAL A 985 -7.99 -21.05 36.24
N ILE A 986 -7.64 -22.07 35.46
CA ILE A 986 -6.51 -22.95 35.77
C ILE A 986 -5.19 -22.24 35.51
N GLU A 987 -5.13 -21.50 34.41
CA GLU A 987 -3.98 -20.72 33.97
C GLU A 987 -3.60 -19.70 35.06
N SER A 988 -4.58 -18.99 35.61
CA SER A 988 -4.38 -18.02 36.69
C SER A 988 -3.94 -18.68 38.01
N ALA A 989 -4.50 -19.85 38.35
CA ALA A 989 -4.07 -20.63 39.50
C ALA A 989 -2.64 -21.17 39.36
N THR A 990 -2.21 -21.51 38.13
CA THR A 990 -0.87 -22.07 37.86
C THR A 990 0.26 -21.06 38.07
N VAL A 991 -0.04 -19.76 37.91
CA VAL A 991 0.91 -18.65 38.13
C VAL A 991 0.75 -17.97 39.49
N ASP A 992 0.11 -18.64 40.46
CA ASP A 992 -0.20 -18.13 41.81
C ASP A 992 -0.95 -16.77 41.81
N GLN A 993 -1.72 -16.50 40.76
CA GLN A 993 -2.61 -15.34 40.67
C GLN A 993 -4.08 -15.80 40.51
N PRO A 994 -4.69 -16.43 41.53
CA PRO A 994 -6.01 -17.07 41.42
C PRO A 994 -7.17 -16.10 41.12
N ASN A 995 -6.93 -14.79 41.18
CA ASN A 995 -7.89 -13.75 40.82
C ASN A 995 -7.74 -13.23 39.37
N ALA A 996 -6.75 -13.70 38.60
CA ALA A 996 -6.48 -13.28 37.23
C ALA A 996 -7.26 -14.10 36.17
N TYR A 997 -8.42 -14.63 36.53
CA TYR A 997 -9.37 -15.24 35.59
C TYR A 997 -10.06 -14.16 34.75
N HIS A 998 -10.70 -14.56 33.64
CA HIS A 998 -11.51 -13.66 32.82
C HIS A 998 -12.99 -14.04 32.94
N LEU A 999 -13.82 -13.12 33.44
CA LEU A 999 -15.24 -13.34 33.64
C LEU A 999 -16.00 -13.14 32.32
N VAL A 1000 -16.78 -14.13 31.89
CA VAL A 1000 -17.53 -14.11 30.62
C VAL A 1000 -18.97 -13.68 30.86
N PHE A 1001 -19.61 -14.20 31.91
CA PHE A 1001 -20.96 -13.83 32.33
C PHE A 1001 -21.02 -13.72 33.86
N GLU A 1002 -21.74 -12.72 34.37
CA GLU A 1002 -21.87 -12.43 35.81
C GLU A 1002 -23.31 -12.58 36.29
N VAL A 1003 -23.55 -12.96 37.54
CA VAL A 1003 -24.91 -12.96 38.12
C VAL A 1003 -25.27 -11.56 38.61
N ASP A 1004 -26.24 -10.89 37.97
CA ASP A 1004 -26.77 -9.56 38.34
C ASP A 1004 -28.13 -9.64 39.05
N GLN A 1005 -28.20 -9.06 40.25
CA GLN A 1005 -29.41 -8.92 41.06
C GLN A 1005 -30.21 -7.64 40.76
N LYS A 1006 -29.69 -6.73 39.91
CA LYS A 1006 -30.28 -5.39 39.64
C LYS A 1006 -31.01 -5.24 38.30
N ASP A 1007 -31.46 -6.34 37.68
CA ASP A 1007 -32.35 -6.34 36.50
C ASP A 1007 -31.87 -5.53 35.27
N SER A 1008 -30.55 -5.38 35.09
CA SER A 1008 -29.97 -4.60 33.99
C SER A 1008 -29.70 -5.40 32.70
N LYS A 1009 -30.57 -6.36 32.38
CA LYS A 1009 -30.30 -7.41 31.37
C LYS A 1009 -30.59 -6.90 29.96
N SER A 1010 -29.61 -7.06 29.09
CA SER A 1010 -29.77 -6.86 27.63
C SER A 1010 -29.99 -8.22 26.98
N LEU A 1011 -31.20 -8.77 27.08
CA LEU A 1011 -31.53 -10.02 26.38
C LEU A 1011 -31.68 -9.74 24.88
N HIS A 1012 -31.15 -10.64 24.07
CA HIS A 1012 -31.19 -10.58 22.61
C HIS A 1012 -32.03 -11.73 22.05
N GLU A 1013 -32.76 -11.49 20.97
CA GLU A 1013 -33.49 -12.55 20.26
C GLU A 1013 -32.58 -13.31 19.30
N PHE A 1014 -32.68 -14.64 19.32
CA PHE A 1014 -31.87 -15.58 18.55
C PHE A 1014 -32.74 -16.41 17.59
N HIS A 1015 -32.29 -16.54 16.35
CA HIS A 1015 -32.87 -17.38 15.30
C HIS A 1015 -31.93 -18.57 15.04
N TYR A 1016 -32.41 -19.79 15.27
CA TYR A 1016 -31.58 -21.00 15.15
C TYR A 1016 -31.74 -21.64 13.77
N LEU A 1017 -30.63 -21.83 13.05
CA LEU A 1017 -30.64 -22.43 11.70
C LEU A 1017 -30.56 -23.97 11.71
N ARG A 1018 -29.87 -24.56 12.71
CA ARG A 1018 -29.64 -26.02 12.81
C ARG A 1018 -30.64 -26.80 13.65
N ASP A 1019 -31.33 -26.15 14.59
CA ASP A 1019 -32.02 -26.88 15.68
C ASP A 1019 -33.44 -27.34 15.32
N GLY A 1020 -33.91 -27.15 14.08
CA GLY A 1020 -35.25 -27.55 13.65
C GLY A 1020 -36.40 -26.91 14.45
N SER A 1021 -36.10 -25.97 15.36
CA SER A 1021 -37.10 -25.22 16.12
C SER A 1021 -37.42 -23.94 15.36
N PRO A 1022 -38.61 -23.81 14.76
CA PRO A 1022 -39.00 -22.61 14.01
C PRO A 1022 -39.27 -21.38 14.90
N GLN A 1023 -39.08 -21.49 16.23
CA GLN A 1023 -39.36 -20.43 17.17
C GLN A 1023 -38.07 -19.72 17.61
N PRO A 1024 -38.05 -18.37 17.62
CA PRO A 1024 -36.92 -17.60 18.12
C PRO A 1024 -36.71 -17.86 19.62
N GLY A 1025 -35.46 -17.90 20.04
CA GLY A 1025 -35.05 -17.95 21.45
C GLY A 1025 -34.57 -16.61 21.96
N ILE A 1026 -34.17 -16.57 23.23
CA ILE A 1026 -33.56 -15.40 23.85
C ILE A 1026 -32.23 -15.77 24.52
N GLY A 1027 -31.27 -14.86 24.52
CA GLY A 1027 -29.94 -15.10 25.05
C GLY A 1027 -29.09 -13.87 25.35
N LEU A 1028 -27.90 -14.13 25.89
CA LEU A 1028 -26.86 -13.15 26.17
C LEU A 1028 -25.69 -13.31 25.19
N ILE A 1029 -25.01 -12.20 24.90
CA ILE A 1029 -23.79 -12.15 24.10
C ILE A 1029 -22.69 -11.56 24.98
N SER A 1030 -21.54 -12.24 25.11
CA SER A 1030 -20.42 -11.79 25.93
C SER A 1030 -19.64 -10.64 25.29
N ASN A 1031 -18.79 -10.00 26.09
CA ASN A 1031 -17.66 -9.23 25.59
C ASN A 1031 -16.65 -10.13 24.85
N PRO A 1032 -15.72 -9.56 24.06
CA PRO A 1032 -14.66 -10.34 23.42
C PRO A 1032 -13.84 -11.14 24.44
N LEU A 1033 -13.60 -12.41 24.15
CA LEU A 1033 -12.76 -13.29 24.95
C LEU A 1033 -11.28 -12.89 24.88
N PRO A 1034 -10.48 -13.23 25.91
CA PRO A 1034 -9.03 -13.07 25.88
C PRO A 1034 -8.38 -13.95 24.80
N PRO A 1035 -7.12 -13.67 24.42
CA PRO A 1035 -6.36 -14.52 23.51
C PRO A 1035 -6.41 -15.99 23.91
N PHE A 1036 -6.49 -16.88 22.92
CA PHE A 1036 -6.49 -18.32 23.18
C PHE A 1036 -5.18 -18.77 23.83
N PRO A 1037 -5.24 -19.72 24.78
CA PRO A 1037 -4.04 -20.40 25.27
C PRO A 1037 -3.37 -21.23 24.17
N GLN A 1038 -2.13 -21.68 24.40
CA GLN A 1038 -1.36 -22.48 23.44
C GLN A 1038 -2.08 -23.77 23.00
N THR A 1039 -2.98 -24.30 23.82
CA THR A 1039 -3.82 -25.46 23.52
C THR A 1039 -4.87 -25.17 22.44
N ALA A 1040 -5.05 -23.91 22.04
CA ALA A 1040 -6.10 -23.42 21.15
C ALA A 1040 -7.53 -23.73 21.64
N GLN A 1041 -7.72 -23.89 22.95
CA GLN A 1041 -9.03 -24.17 23.56
C GLN A 1041 -9.25 -23.32 24.80
N HIS A 1042 -10.42 -22.67 24.89
CA HIS A 1042 -10.84 -22.03 26.14
C HIS A 1042 -11.66 -23.01 26.98
N THR A 1043 -11.24 -23.22 28.23
CA THR A 1043 -11.99 -24.04 29.19
C THR A 1043 -12.85 -23.13 30.08
N PHE A 1044 -14.15 -23.41 30.10
CA PHE A 1044 -15.15 -22.65 30.84
C PHE A 1044 -15.42 -23.26 32.21
N TYR A 1045 -15.55 -22.40 33.21
CA TYR A 1045 -15.86 -22.74 34.59
C TYR A 1045 -17.05 -21.94 35.09
N VAL A 1046 -17.85 -22.54 35.97
CA VAL A 1046 -18.89 -21.86 36.73
C VAL A 1046 -18.47 -21.78 38.20
N TYR A 1047 -18.68 -20.63 38.82
CA TYR A 1047 -18.45 -20.43 40.25
C TYR A 1047 -19.63 -20.96 41.05
N GLN A 1048 -19.40 -21.76 42.08
CA GLN A 1048 -20.45 -22.30 42.93
C GLN A 1048 -19.98 -22.50 44.37
N THR A 1049 -20.89 -22.26 45.33
CA THR A 1049 -20.70 -22.60 46.73
C THR A 1049 -21.21 -24.02 46.97
N ASP A 1050 -20.32 -24.86 47.49
CA ASP A 1050 -20.63 -26.24 47.85
C ASP A 1050 -21.60 -26.26 49.04
N THR A 1051 -22.77 -26.89 48.87
CA THR A 1051 -23.85 -26.88 49.87
C THR A 1051 -23.52 -27.70 51.13
N GLU A 1052 -22.59 -28.65 51.05
CA GLU A 1052 -22.20 -29.50 52.18
C GLU A 1052 -21.04 -28.90 52.97
N THR A 1053 -20.05 -28.33 52.29
CA THR A 1053 -18.81 -27.82 52.90
C THR A 1053 -18.80 -26.29 53.08
N ASN A 1054 -19.77 -25.58 52.51
CA ASN A 1054 -19.86 -24.12 52.44
C ASN A 1054 -18.59 -23.46 51.86
N ARG A 1055 -17.84 -24.21 51.02
CA ARG A 1055 -16.63 -23.73 50.35
C ARG A 1055 -16.96 -23.30 48.93
N LYS A 1056 -16.39 -22.16 48.54
CA LYS A 1056 -16.46 -21.62 47.18
C LYS A 1056 -15.49 -22.37 46.26
N LYS A 1057 -15.95 -22.84 45.11
CA LYS A 1057 -15.14 -23.57 44.12
C LYS A 1057 -15.53 -23.22 42.69
N TRP A 1058 -14.59 -23.38 41.78
CA TRP A 1058 -14.82 -23.35 40.33
C TRP A 1058 -15.12 -24.77 39.84
N ILE A 1059 -16.20 -24.94 39.07
CA ILE A 1059 -16.61 -26.22 38.48
C ILE A 1059 -16.44 -26.13 36.97
N ARG A 1060 -15.75 -27.11 36.39
CA ARG A 1060 -15.51 -27.16 34.94
C ARG A 1060 -16.82 -27.47 34.20
N ILE A 1061 -17.21 -26.60 33.27
CA ILE A 1061 -18.36 -26.79 32.39
C ILE A 1061 -17.96 -27.63 31.18
N GLY A 1062 -16.86 -27.25 30.53
CA GLY A 1062 -16.40 -27.85 29.27
C GLY A 1062 -15.36 -26.97 28.59
N ALA A 1063 -14.89 -27.39 27.42
CA ALA A 1063 -13.95 -26.61 26.62
C ALA A 1063 -14.49 -26.42 25.20
N LEU A 1064 -14.29 -25.23 24.63
CA LEU A 1064 -14.59 -24.94 23.24
C LEU A 1064 -13.28 -24.62 22.50
N SER A 1065 -13.05 -25.31 21.39
CA SER A 1065 -11.86 -25.13 20.56
C SER A 1065 -11.97 -23.88 19.72
N LYS A 1066 -10.84 -23.20 19.49
CA LYS A 1066 -10.75 -22.09 18.55
C LYS A 1066 -11.39 -22.49 17.22
N PRO A 1067 -12.44 -21.79 16.77
CA PRO A 1067 -13.06 -22.06 15.48
C PRO A 1067 -12.05 -21.91 14.36
N ASP A 1068 -12.12 -22.78 13.36
CA ASP A 1068 -11.30 -22.66 12.15
C ASP A 1068 -11.69 -21.39 11.40
N ILE A 1069 -10.74 -20.47 11.24
CA ILE A 1069 -10.87 -19.27 10.43
C ILE A 1069 -9.97 -19.40 9.21
N THR A 1070 -10.50 -19.06 8.05
CA THR A 1070 -9.78 -19.18 6.76
C THR A 1070 -8.91 -17.97 6.44
N THR A 1071 -8.82 -16.99 7.35
CA THR A 1071 -8.17 -15.70 7.09
C THR A 1071 -7.12 -15.36 8.13
N ASP A 1072 -6.14 -14.56 7.70
CA ASP A 1072 -5.07 -14.04 8.56
C ASP A 1072 -5.46 -12.76 9.32
N TYR A 1073 -6.73 -12.33 9.26
CA TYR A 1073 -7.17 -11.11 9.91
C TYR A 1073 -7.32 -11.29 11.43
N PRO A 1074 -7.06 -10.25 12.23
CA PRO A 1074 -7.39 -10.28 13.65
C PRO A 1074 -8.88 -10.61 13.83
N CYS A 1075 -9.17 -11.65 14.60
CA CYS A 1075 -10.53 -12.09 14.89
C CYS A 1075 -10.74 -12.04 16.41
N GLN A 1076 -11.81 -11.36 16.83
CA GLN A 1076 -12.29 -11.45 18.20
C GLN A 1076 -13.19 -12.69 18.33
N TYR A 1077 -13.38 -13.19 19.54
CA TYR A 1077 -14.25 -14.34 19.78
C TYR A 1077 -15.28 -13.98 20.84
N ARG A 1078 -16.55 -14.29 20.57
CA ARG A 1078 -17.64 -14.02 21.48
C ARG A 1078 -18.35 -15.30 21.87
N VAL A 1079 -18.97 -15.28 23.03
CA VAL A 1079 -19.73 -16.39 23.57
C VAL A 1079 -21.19 -16.00 23.69
N THR A 1080 -22.08 -16.91 23.30
CA THR A 1080 -23.52 -16.75 23.51
C THR A 1080 -24.03 -17.79 24.49
N LEU A 1081 -24.96 -17.38 25.37
CA LEU A 1081 -25.67 -18.26 26.29
C LEU A 1081 -27.18 -18.09 26.07
N ASP A 1082 -27.87 -19.18 25.74
CA ASP A 1082 -29.32 -19.16 25.48
C ASP A 1082 -30.17 -19.58 26.70
N ASN A 1083 -31.49 -19.45 26.57
CA ASN A 1083 -32.46 -19.86 27.58
C ASN A 1083 -32.45 -21.36 27.94
N LYS A 1084 -31.84 -22.21 27.09
CA LYS A 1084 -31.65 -23.64 27.35
C LYS A 1084 -30.35 -23.92 28.12
N GLY A 1085 -29.53 -22.89 28.37
CA GLY A 1085 -28.23 -23.04 29.03
C GLY A 1085 -27.13 -23.54 28.10
N ILE A 1086 -27.28 -23.39 26.77
CA ILE A 1086 -26.27 -23.81 25.81
C ILE A 1086 -25.29 -22.67 25.54
N LEU A 1087 -24.02 -22.91 25.85
CA LEU A 1087 -22.91 -21.98 25.66
C LEU A 1087 -22.21 -22.27 24.32
N ARG A 1088 -22.16 -21.28 23.44
CA ARG A 1088 -21.61 -21.40 22.08
C ARG A 1088 -20.55 -20.33 21.83
N MET A 1089 -19.51 -20.67 21.08
CA MET A 1089 -18.46 -19.73 20.70
C MET A 1089 -18.58 -19.35 19.22
N HIS A 1090 -18.46 -18.06 18.95
CA HIS A 1090 -18.56 -17.47 17.62
C HIS A 1090 -17.24 -16.79 17.25
N PRO A 1091 -16.68 -17.07 16.05
CA PRO A 1091 -15.59 -16.28 15.50
C PRO A 1091 -16.14 -14.94 14.98
N GLY A 1092 -15.62 -13.85 15.52
CA GLY A 1092 -16.04 -12.48 15.21
C GLY A 1092 -17.22 -12.00 16.05
N GLU A 1093 -18.06 -11.18 15.44
CA GLU A 1093 -19.34 -10.75 16.00
C GLU A 1093 -20.39 -11.83 15.80
N VAL A 1094 -21.39 -11.92 16.70
CA VAL A 1094 -22.51 -12.82 16.49
C VAL A 1094 -23.28 -12.35 15.24
N PRO A 1095 -23.52 -13.22 14.24
CA PRO A 1095 -24.15 -12.80 12.99
C PRO A 1095 -25.55 -12.23 13.22
N TYR A 1096 -25.88 -11.12 12.54
CA TYR A 1096 -27.25 -10.61 12.53
C TYR A 1096 -28.17 -11.54 11.76
N TRP A 1097 -29.45 -11.55 12.13
CA TRP A 1097 -30.49 -12.08 11.28
C TRP A 1097 -30.77 -11.09 10.14
N THR A 1098 -30.38 -11.45 8.92
CA THR A 1098 -30.33 -10.51 7.78
C THR A 1098 -31.28 -10.90 6.64
N SER A 1099 -31.67 -9.91 5.83
CA SER A 1099 -32.38 -10.10 4.56
C SER A 1099 -31.83 -9.15 3.50
N THR A 1100 -31.88 -9.57 2.23
CA THR A 1100 -31.52 -8.75 1.06
C THR A 1100 -32.67 -7.87 0.58
N SER A 1101 -33.88 -8.06 1.11
CA SER A 1101 -35.05 -7.26 0.76
C SER A 1101 -35.29 -6.19 1.82
N GLN A 1102 -35.37 -4.92 1.37
CA GLN A 1102 -35.72 -3.77 2.22
C GLN A 1102 -37.06 -3.96 2.95
N GLU A 1103 -37.97 -4.79 2.44
CA GLU A 1103 -39.26 -5.10 3.07
C GLU A 1103 -39.11 -5.74 4.46
N CYS A 1104 -37.96 -6.35 4.76
CA CYS A 1104 -37.69 -6.92 6.08
C CYS A 1104 -37.71 -5.87 7.19
N LEU A 1105 -37.54 -4.58 6.86
CA LEU A 1105 -37.62 -3.47 7.80
C LEU A 1105 -39.04 -3.18 8.29
N LYS A 1106 -40.06 -3.89 7.78
CA LYS A 1106 -41.42 -3.93 8.35
C LYS A 1106 -41.53 -4.91 9.52
N GLN A 1107 -40.54 -5.78 9.69
CA GLN A 1107 -40.43 -6.74 10.77
C GLN A 1107 -39.34 -6.29 11.75
N GLU A 1108 -39.64 -6.32 13.04
CA GLU A 1108 -38.68 -6.01 14.08
C GLU A 1108 -37.50 -7.00 14.07
N GLY A 1109 -36.30 -6.46 14.23
CA GLY A 1109 -35.06 -7.21 14.42
C GLY A 1109 -34.39 -7.81 13.18
N CYS A 1110 -35.02 -7.78 12.00
CA CYS A 1110 -34.36 -8.17 10.76
C CYS A 1110 -33.48 -7.02 10.23
N VAL A 1111 -32.21 -7.32 9.94
CA VAL A 1111 -31.24 -6.32 9.47
C VAL A 1111 -31.18 -6.31 7.94
N TYR A 1112 -31.45 -5.15 7.34
CA TYR A 1112 -31.21 -4.86 5.94
C TYR A 1112 -29.85 -4.18 5.76
N ARG A 1113 -29.08 -4.64 4.77
CA ARG A 1113 -27.78 -4.06 4.43
C ARG A 1113 -27.90 -3.27 3.12
N ALA A 1114 -27.62 -1.98 3.18
CA ALA A 1114 -27.50 -1.10 2.02
C ALA A 1114 -26.07 -0.59 1.84
N GLU A 1115 -25.72 -0.16 0.63
CA GLU A 1115 -24.47 0.55 0.38
C GLU A 1115 -24.65 2.06 0.58
N LEU A 1116 -23.61 2.73 1.07
CA LEU A 1116 -23.55 4.19 1.09
C LEU A 1116 -23.25 4.68 -0.34
N GLU A 1117 -24.02 5.63 -0.86
CA GLU A 1117 -23.74 6.23 -2.16
C GLU A 1117 -22.49 7.11 -2.04
N LEU A 1118 -21.38 6.63 -2.58
CA LEU A 1118 -20.10 7.31 -2.52
C LEU A 1118 -20.05 8.43 -3.58
N GLN A 1119 -19.56 9.61 -3.18
CA GLN A 1119 -19.52 10.77 -4.06
C GLN A 1119 -18.16 10.88 -4.77
N PRO A 1120 -18.13 11.19 -6.07
CA PRO A 1120 -16.89 11.43 -6.80
C PRO A 1120 -16.24 12.73 -6.31
N ASN A 1121 -14.92 12.84 -6.50
CA ASN A 1121 -14.21 14.08 -6.18
C ASN A 1121 -14.45 15.13 -7.28
N GLU A 1122 -14.92 16.31 -6.91
CA GLU A 1122 -14.93 17.46 -7.81
C GLU A 1122 -13.51 18.03 -7.94
N VAL A 1123 -13.10 18.34 -9.18
CA VAL A 1123 -11.83 19.01 -9.48
C VAL A 1123 -12.04 20.52 -9.46
N ASP A 1124 -11.29 21.20 -8.60
CA ASP A 1124 -11.22 22.65 -8.59
C ASP A 1124 -10.52 23.14 -9.86
N LYS A 1125 -11.28 23.79 -10.75
CA LYS A 1125 -10.78 24.31 -12.03
C LYS A 1125 -9.73 25.40 -11.82
N GLU A 1126 -9.77 26.13 -10.71
CA GLU A 1126 -8.77 27.16 -10.40
C GLU A 1126 -7.40 26.57 -10.05
N ARG A 1127 -7.37 25.30 -9.62
CA ARG A 1127 -6.16 24.53 -9.35
C ARG A 1127 -5.74 23.61 -10.51
N ASP A 1128 -6.57 23.48 -11.56
CA ASP A 1128 -6.25 22.67 -12.75
C ASP A 1128 -5.66 23.52 -13.88
N PRO A 1129 -4.34 23.51 -14.10
CA PRO A 1129 -3.71 24.31 -15.14
C PRO A 1129 -4.17 23.96 -16.57
N PHE A 1130 -4.61 22.72 -16.81
CA PHE A 1130 -4.91 22.21 -18.14
C PHE A 1130 -6.41 22.22 -18.49
N CYS A 1131 -7.25 22.90 -17.70
CA CYS A 1131 -8.68 23.04 -18.01
C CYS A 1131 -9.01 24.13 -19.05
N GLY A 1132 -8.01 24.93 -19.44
CA GLY A 1132 -8.11 25.93 -20.50
C GLY A 1132 -8.64 27.31 -20.11
N ILE A 1133 -8.81 27.58 -18.81
CA ILE A 1133 -9.30 28.86 -18.29
C ILE A 1133 -8.19 29.85 -17.87
N HIS A 1134 -6.92 29.44 -17.94
CA HIS A 1134 -5.76 30.16 -17.38
C HIS A 1134 -5.00 30.99 -18.40
#